data_AF-A0A150AEG5-F1
#
_entry.id   AF-A0A150AEG5-F1
#
_cell.length_a   1.000
_cell.length_b   1.000
_cell.length_c   1.000
_cell.angle_alpha   90.00
_cell.angle_beta   90.00
_cell.angle_gamma   90.00
#
_symmetry.space_group_name_H-M   'P 1'
#
loop_
_entity.id
_entity.type
_entity.pdbx_description
1 polymer ?
#
loop_
_entity_poly.entity_id
_entity_poly.type
_entity_poly.pdbx_seq_one_letter_code
_entity_poly.pdbx_strand_id
1 'polypeptide(L)'
;MKFYFLLLLFYACTNTLYAQNVKSFWKLLDKGEYIKIEKKIQKERSTDSRNAVLQSYLGLYFFHVPKVANLDSAYYYFQSADTIWSNASEDELNSWAKNYVTEDSIKNWIKEVEKTGFDHSMTEMTEQGFVSYIQRFPHSFHIPRAIELRDSLGYENAKKEHSYNAYEVFVRSYPEAKQAKEAQHQYELLVYHSKTKDADEKVLAQFLIEHPENKYRDKVEGQLYAIRIENRSKSDYEQFIRDYPNSVYADSAISHLWYFSNSKDSVLEQYPSWSEKEYYQSLLSETERIFPVVKDGKVTFIKVDGDIYLEESFIAASSDYNCHGTENAYLEVAKPSGIGWIDRKGKEVVACQYDEILPLEEGLVSVRKNGKYGIYALNEGEWMPVVYDQVLRVSNRLFGVRRKARWGVISLEGEIKLPVEAGQLIHISDNMVLVMKKGRWASYRESDIFENNISTADSTFRFEGYKLLKDQWYALSQEGKWSIYSPNGKQWSKGEAFDEIRDTSNEEGWLVRKDTLWQLVNYDMEVKIDSMVQPVLVKDKGVISKWNSQWVAHQWDGTKISEHDADTLSFMNHELDLLIEKDKKHSIQFQSGKILSLHKYTDWNITHIKMDSLNPAYLSVKSKSNKRYALLNEDGSQIMTPQFSKLNVYEEGVVTAKYGSLEYFYSVKGKKIFNEGYSSIKYDNGVFHLKSKGKYGLFVPDSTFKIPPMFDEPLSRTHLKKDGELLWMGKKGGKYGLLSLSNAKTARLYYEKMKPINNGLAFVWEDEKWKLLNVVDNTINLECDSYELFALSNDQFWIRYVKKNKFGAYTSSFGDVIFPEFESIENMGNTESPLLIGKQYIHQAKLNILLYMDLQGKVVYQTILNENQYRKIKCE
;
A
#
# COMPACT_ATOMS: atom_id res chain seq x y z
N MET A 1 -21.77 -72.07 62.47
CA MET A 1 -23.06 -72.67 62.81
C MET A 1 -23.14 -74.06 62.16
N LYS A 2 -23.10 -75.15 62.96
CA LYS A 2 -23.52 -76.57 62.75
C LYS A 2 -23.08 -77.33 61.45
N PHE A 3 -22.86 -78.65 61.36
CA PHE A 3 -22.37 -79.79 62.17
C PHE A 3 -22.52 -81.08 61.30
N TYR A 4 -21.61 -82.07 61.47
CA TYR A 4 -21.63 -83.54 61.15
C TYR A 4 -21.69 -84.05 59.68
N PHE A 5 -20.84 -84.95 59.12
CA PHE A 5 -20.18 -86.27 59.44
C PHE A 5 -21.01 -87.54 59.11
N LEU A 6 -20.32 -88.55 58.53
CA LEU A 6 -20.59 -90.02 58.38
C LEU A 6 -20.94 -90.51 56.94
N LEU A 7 -20.53 -91.68 56.41
CA LEU A 7 -19.53 -92.75 56.70
C LEU A 7 -19.49 -93.80 55.54
N LEU A 8 -18.31 -94.44 55.33
CA LEU A 8 -18.01 -95.90 55.07
C LEU A 8 -18.49 -96.64 53.78
N LEU A 9 -17.89 -97.71 53.20
CA LEU A 9 -16.79 -98.71 53.40
C LEU A 9 -16.54 -99.38 52.00
N PHE A 10 -15.32 -99.59 51.45
CA PHE A 10 -14.29 -100.67 51.62
C PHE A 10 -14.39 -101.92 50.70
N TYR A 11 -13.30 -102.22 49.95
CA TYR A 11 -12.54 -103.50 49.78
C TYR A 11 -11.54 -103.32 48.58
N ALA A 12 -10.23 -103.08 48.76
CA ALA A 12 -9.08 -103.95 49.11
C ALA A 12 -8.51 -104.81 47.95
N CYS A 13 -7.28 -104.48 47.50
CA CYS A 13 -6.18 -105.44 47.24
C CYS A 13 -4.83 -104.74 46.96
N THR A 14 -3.74 -105.51 47.11
CA THR A 14 -2.43 -105.16 47.68
C THR A 14 -1.32 -104.74 46.70
N ASN A 15 -0.52 -103.73 47.08
CA ASN A 15 0.96 -103.70 46.94
C ASN A 15 1.54 -102.49 47.70
N THR A 16 2.19 -102.75 48.83
CA THR A 16 2.79 -101.73 49.71
C THR A 16 4.19 -102.16 50.11
N LEU A 17 5.22 -101.52 49.55
CA LEU A 17 6.50 -101.27 50.23
C LEU A 17 7.36 -100.23 49.48
N TYR A 18 6.74 -99.13 49.04
CA TYR A 18 7.40 -97.83 48.81
C TYR A 18 6.45 -96.64 49.05
N ALA A 19 5.26 -96.90 49.59
CA ALA A 19 4.17 -95.92 49.71
C ALA A 19 4.03 -95.25 51.11
N GLN A 20 4.89 -95.58 52.08
CA GLN A 20 4.77 -95.03 53.45
C GLN A 20 5.43 -93.65 53.66
N ASN A 21 6.41 -93.26 52.84
CA ASN A 21 7.06 -91.94 53.00
C ASN A 21 6.26 -90.78 52.41
N VAL A 22 5.38 -91.10 51.46
CA VAL A 22 4.63 -90.21 50.59
C VAL A 22 3.54 -89.40 51.33
N LYS A 23 2.92 -89.99 52.36
CA LYS A 23 1.89 -89.32 53.19
C LYS A 23 2.45 -88.52 54.38
N SER A 24 3.73 -88.66 54.70
CA SER A 24 4.27 -88.13 55.96
C SER A 24 4.58 -86.63 55.91
N PHE A 25 5.04 -86.06 54.78
CA PHE A 25 5.29 -84.62 54.69
C PHE A 25 3.99 -83.82 54.85
N TRP A 26 2.98 -84.15 54.04
CA TRP A 26 1.66 -83.52 54.05
C TRP A 26 0.97 -83.62 55.43
N LYS A 27 0.98 -84.80 56.06
CA LYS A 27 0.43 -84.97 57.42
C LYS A 27 1.18 -84.19 58.50
N LEU A 28 2.49 -83.97 58.33
CA LEU A 28 3.27 -83.14 59.24
C LEU A 28 2.99 -81.65 59.03
N LEU A 29 2.79 -81.24 57.78
CA LEU A 29 2.40 -79.87 57.41
C LEU A 29 1.01 -79.52 57.98
N ASP A 30 0.02 -80.39 57.80
CA ASP A 30 -1.35 -80.22 58.33
C ASP A 30 -1.39 -80.13 59.86
N LYS A 31 -0.49 -80.84 60.55
CA LYS A 31 -0.40 -80.86 62.02
C LYS A 31 0.49 -79.75 62.59
N GLY A 32 1.13 -78.93 61.74
CA GLY A 32 2.08 -77.91 62.17
C GLY A 32 3.36 -78.45 62.84
N GLU A 33 3.76 -79.70 62.55
CA GLU A 33 4.93 -80.36 63.17
C GLU A 33 6.26 -79.94 62.50
N TYR A 34 6.56 -78.63 62.49
CA TYR A 34 7.61 -78.01 61.67
C TYR A 34 9.04 -78.52 61.89
N ILE A 35 9.42 -78.85 63.14
CA ILE A 35 10.75 -79.40 63.48
C ILE A 35 10.98 -80.75 62.80
N LYS A 36 9.92 -81.55 62.61
CA LYS A 36 10.00 -82.85 61.94
C LYS A 36 10.05 -82.70 60.41
N ILE A 37 9.40 -81.66 59.87
CA ILE A 37 9.48 -81.30 58.45
C ILE A 37 10.92 -80.89 58.09
N GLU A 38 11.54 -80.04 58.91
CA GLU A 38 12.91 -79.58 58.70
C GLU A 38 13.93 -80.73 58.68
N LYS A 39 13.88 -81.63 59.67
CA LYS A 39 14.73 -82.85 59.70
C LYS A 39 14.52 -83.74 58.49
N LYS A 40 13.30 -83.78 57.95
CA LYS A 40 12.96 -84.57 56.77
C LYS A 40 13.52 -83.95 55.48
N ILE A 41 13.36 -82.64 55.29
CA ILE A 41 13.95 -81.91 54.17
C ILE A 41 15.48 -82.04 54.19
N GLN A 42 16.11 -81.92 55.37
CA GLN A 42 17.57 -82.10 55.52
C GLN A 42 18.05 -83.50 55.12
N LYS A 43 17.25 -84.55 55.39
CA LYS A 43 17.55 -85.93 55.01
C LYS A 43 17.37 -86.19 53.51
N GLU A 44 16.41 -85.53 52.85
CA GLU A 44 16.20 -85.65 51.39
C GLU A 44 17.21 -84.82 50.59
N ARG A 45 17.76 -83.75 51.18
CA ARG A 45 18.79 -82.89 50.59
C ARG A 45 20.13 -83.59 50.30
N SER A 46 20.37 -84.77 50.86
CA SER A 46 21.56 -85.60 50.58
C SER A 46 21.45 -86.46 49.31
N THR A 47 20.30 -86.47 48.63
CA THR A 47 20.04 -87.29 47.44
C THR A 47 19.44 -86.44 46.31
N ASP A 48 20.31 -85.99 45.41
CA ASP A 48 20.08 -85.24 44.16
C ASP A 48 19.35 -83.88 44.25
N SER A 49 20.01 -82.81 43.80
CA SER A 49 19.45 -81.47 43.71
C SER A 49 18.45 -81.29 42.56
N ARG A 50 18.40 -82.24 41.61
CA ARG A 50 17.43 -82.29 40.49
C ARG A 50 16.16 -83.07 40.85
N ASN A 51 15.55 -82.77 41.99
CA ASN A 51 14.33 -83.44 42.45
C ASN A 51 13.20 -82.43 42.69
N ALA A 52 12.15 -82.47 41.85
CA ALA A 52 11.02 -81.56 41.95
C ALA A 52 10.23 -81.72 43.27
N VAL A 53 10.24 -82.90 43.90
CA VAL A 53 9.58 -83.14 45.19
C VAL A 53 10.30 -82.39 46.31
N LEU A 54 11.64 -82.47 46.33
CA LEU A 54 12.45 -81.75 47.33
C LEU A 54 12.27 -80.23 47.19
N GLN A 55 12.31 -79.71 45.95
CA GLN A 55 12.10 -78.28 45.72
C GLN A 55 10.67 -77.84 46.09
N SER A 56 9.66 -78.66 45.78
CA SER A 56 8.27 -78.39 46.19
C SER A 56 8.11 -78.37 47.72
N TYR A 57 8.75 -79.31 48.42
CA TYR A 57 8.73 -79.35 49.89
C TYR A 57 9.46 -78.17 50.51
N LEU A 58 10.58 -77.73 49.92
CA LEU A 58 11.27 -76.51 50.31
C LEU A 58 10.37 -75.29 50.10
N GLY A 59 9.70 -75.17 48.95
CA GLY A 59 8.75 -74.10 48.68
C GLY A 59 7.63 -74.04 49.72
N LEU A 60 6.99 -75.17 50.02
CA LEU A 60 5.91 -75.26 51.02
C LEU A 60 6.41 -74.99 52.44
N TYR A 61 7.64 -75.39 52.75
CA TYR A 61 8.28 -75.11 54.03
C TYR A 61 8.48 -73.60 54.21
N PHE A 62 9.05 -72.92 53.21
CA PHE A 62 9.22 -71.46 53.24
C PHE A 62 7.91 -70.71 53.09
N PHE A 63 6.82 -71.32 52.61
CA PHE A 63 5.52 -70.67 52.51
C PHE A 63 4.70 -70.77 53.81
N HIS A 64 4.68 -71.94 54.46
CA HIS A 64 3.74 -72.21 55.56
C HIS A 64 4.36 -72.25 56.97
N VAL A 65 5.69 -72.31 57.11
CA VAL A 65 6.32 -72.40 58.44
C VAL A 65 6.63 -71.00 59.00
N PRO A 66 5.90 -70.51 60.02
CA PRO A 66 5.93 -69.09 60.38
C PRO A 66 7.31 -68.53 60.76
N LYS A 67 8.18 -69.34 61.39
CA LYS A 67 9.51 -68.91 61.84
C LYS A 67 10.51 -68.68 60.71
N VAL A 68 10.25 -69.27 59.54
CA VAL A 68 11.15 -69.20 58.37
C VAL A 68 10.38 -68.73 57.13
N ALA A 69 9.12 -68.32 57.28
CA ALA A 69 8.24 -67.97 56.19
C ALA A 69 8.85 -66.82 55.38
N ASN A 70 9.03 -67.04 54.09
CA ASN A 70 9.68 -66.10 53.19
C ASN A 70 9.14 -66.34 51.78
N LEU A 71 8.36 -65.38 51.27
CA LEU A 71 7.71 -65.49 49.97
C LEU A 71 8.71 -65.61 48.82
N ASP A 72 9.86 -64.94 48.92
CA ASP A 72 10.93 -65.01 47.89
C ASP A 72 11.53 -66.40 47.80
N SER A 73 11.84 -67.00 48.96
CA SER A 73 12.38 -68.35 49.05
C SER A 73 11.34 -69.37 48.59
N ALA A 74 10.08 -69.21 49.02
CA ALA A 74 8.99 -70.07 48.59
C ALA A 74 8.81 -70.04 47.06
N TYR A 75 8.73 -68.85 46.47
CA TYR A 75 8.59 -68.66 45.02
C TYR A 75 9.78 -69.23 44.25
N TYR A 76 11.01 -68.94 44.68
CA TYR A 76 12.23 -69.47 44.08
C TYR A 76 12.21 -71.00 44.01
N TYR A 77 11.89 -71.66 45.12
CA TYR A 77 11.87 -73.12 45.18
C TYR A 77 10.73 -73.71 44.35
N PHE A 78 9.56 -73.06 44.29
CA PHE A 78 8.49 -73.50 43.39
C PHE A 78 8.82 -73.31 41.91
N GLN A 79 9.45 -72.22 41.51
CA GLN A 79 9.93 -72.04 40.13
C GLN A 79 11.02 -73.05 39.76
N SER A 80 11.91 -73.36 40.71
CA SER A 80 12.90 -74.43 40.53
C SER A 80 12.22 -75.79 40.37
N ALA A 81 11.18 -76.07 41.14
CA ALA A 81 10.38 -77.29 41.00
C ALA A 81 9.70 -77.38 39.62
N ASP A 82 9.10 -76.28 39.14
CA ASP A 82 8.44 -76.20 37.82
C ASP A 82 9.42 -76.42 36.66
N THR A 83 10.62 -75.84 36.77
CA THR A 83 11.69 -76.01 35.78
C THR A 83 12.21 -77.45 35.75
N ILE A 84 12.43 -78.07 36.93
CA ILE A 84 12.87 -79.46 37.02
C ILE A 84 11.78 -80.40 36.51
N TRP A 85 10.51 -80.14 36.88
CA TRP A 85 9.36 -80.89 36.41
C TRP A 85 9.26 -80.91 34.88
N SER A 86 9.37 -79.74 34.24
CA SER A 86 9.26 -79.59 32.78
C SER A 86 10.36 -80.30 31.98
N ASN A 87 11.49 -80.64 32.63
CA ASN A 87 12.65 -81.28 32.00
C ASN A 87 12.85 -82.74 32.41
N ALA A 88 11.90 -83.34 33.12
CA ALA A 88 12.03 -84.68 33.68
C ALA A 88 11.55 -85.80 32.74
N SER A 89 12.06 -87.02 32.96
CA SER A 89 11.63 -88.23 32.25
C SER A 89 10.28 -88.75 32.75
N GLU A 90 9.59 -89.55 31.95
CA GLU A 90 8.25 -90.09 32.28
C GLU A 90 8.25 -90.95 33.57
N ASP A 91 9.35 -91.65 33.85
CA ASP A 91 9.54 -92.41 35.10
C ASP A 91 9.65 -91.51 36.33
N GLU A 92 10.34 -90.37 36.21
CA GLU A 92 10.48 -89.38 37.27
C GLU A 92 9.15 -88.69 37.56
N LEU A 93 8.40 -88.29 36.52
CA LEU A 93 7.07 -87.68 36.64
C LEU A 93 6.09 -88.61 37.37
N ASN A 94 6.04 -89.89 36.99
CA ASN A 94 5.19 -90.89 37.64
C ASN A 94 5.57 -91.13 39.11
N SER A 95 6.86 -91.03 39.44
CA SER A 95 7.35 -91.14 40.82
C SER A 95 6.98 -89.94 41.68
N TRP A 96 7.14 -88.73 41.14
CA TRP A 96 6.83 -87.49 41.84
C TRP A 96 5.32 -87.27 41.99
N ALA A 97 4.51 -87.67 41.00
CA ALA A 97 3.04 -87.61 41.07
C ALA A 97 2.49 -88.42 42.25
N LYS A 98 3.12 -89.56 42.60
CA LYS A 98 2.74 -90.31 43.81
C LYS A 98 2.90 -89.47 45.07
N ASN A 99 3.84 -88.53 45.12
CA ASN A 99 4.11 -87.59 46.22
C ASN A 99 3.22 -86.34 46.21
N TYR A 100 2.15 -86.32 45.41
CA TYR A 100 1.28 -85.15 45.20
C TYR A 100 2.01 -83.93 44.64
N VAL A 101 3.15 -84.17 44.00
CA VAL A 101 3.88 -83.17 43.24
C VAL A 101 3.57 -83.47 41.78
N THR A 102 2.80 -82.58 41.17
CA THR A 102 2.31 -82.62 39.80
C THR A 102 2.50 -81.25 39.19
N GLU A 103 2.46 -81.15 37.86
CA GLU A 103 2.45 -79.86 37.17
C GLU A 103 1.38 -78.92 37.75
N ASP A 104 0.16 -79.44 37.94
CA ASP A 104 -0.96 -78.67 38.48
C ASP A 104 -0.72 -78.22 39.92
N SER A 105 -0.17 -79.09 40.78
CA SER A 105 0.08 -78.73 42.17
C SER A 105 1.20 -77.69 42.31
N ILE A 106 2.28 -77.82 41.52
CA ILE A 106 3.38 -76.85 41.48
C ILE A 106 2.86 -75.49 40.99
N LYS A 107 2.12 -75.46 39.87
CA LYS A 107 1.50 -74.23 39.36
C LYS A 107 0.52 -73.61 40.34
N ASN A 108 -0.23 -74.41 41.08
CA ASN A 108 -1.15 -73.91 42.11
C ASN A 108 -0.38 -73.30 43.30
N TRP A 109 0.72 -73.89 43.75
CA TRP A 109 1.53 -73.28 44.82
C TRP A 109 2.20 -71.99 44.38
N ILE A 110 2.69 -71.92 43.14
CA ILE A 110 3.18 -70.66 42.56
C ILE A 110 2.09 -69.59 42.61
N LYS A 111 0.87 -69.91 42.15
CA LYS A 111 -0.29 -69.00 42.20
C LYS A 111 -0.64 -68.56 43.62
N GLU A 112 -0.60 -69.46 44.61
CA GLU A 112 -0.91 -69.11 46.00
C GLU A 112 0.15 -68.17 46.61
N VAL A 113 1.43 -68.37 46.29
CA VAL A 113 2.52 -67.46 46.72
C VAL A 113 2.36 -66.09 46.04
N GLU A 114 2.11 -66.07 44.74
CA GLU A 114 1.86 -64.84 43.97
C GLU A 114 0.64 -64.09 44.47
N LYS A 115 -0.44 -64.79 44.80
CA LYS A 115 -1.66 -64.20 45.38
C LYS A 115 -1.42 -63.65 46.77
N THR A 116 -0.69 -64.37 47.63
CA THR A 116 -0.34 -63.91 48.98
C THR A 116 0.52 -62.65 48.92
N GLY A 117 1.48 -62.59 47.99
CA GLY A 117 2.24 -61.38 47.73
C GLY A 117 1.37 -60.22 47.24
N PHE A 118 0.37 -60.49 46.41
CA PHE A 118 -0.55 -59.48 45.88
C PHE A 118 -1.48 -58.94 46.97
N ASP A 119 -2.05 -59.83 47.79
CA ASP A 119 -2.92 -59.47 48.92
C ASP A 119 -2.17 -58.61 49.95
N HIS A 120 -0.86 -58.85 50.13
CA HIS A 120 -0.01 -58.00 50.95
C HIS A 120 0.10 -56.59 50.36
N SER A 121 0.42 -56.44 49.07
CA SER A 121 0.45 -55.13 48.39
C SER A 121 -0.91 -54.43 48.37
N MET A 122 -2.01 -55.18 48.27
CA MET A 122 -3.39 -54.68 48.40
C MET A 122 -3.70 -54.17 49.82
N THR A 123 -3.05 -54.73 50.84
CA THR A 123 -3.19 -54.26 52.24
C THR A 123 -2.38 -53.00 52.49
N GLU A 124 -1.17 -52.93 51.94
CA GLU A 124 -0.33 -51.72 52.03
C GLU A 124 -0.91 -50.56 51.21
N MET A 125 -1.46 -50.86 50.03
CA MET A 125 -2.04 -49.88 49.09
C MET A 125 -1.09 -48.70 48.81
N THR A 126 0.18 -48.99 48.54
CA THR A 126 1.19 -47.99 48.19
C THR A 126 1.79 -48.26 46.82
N GLU A 127 2.21 -47.20 46.12
CA GLU A 127 2.91 -47.29 44.83
C GLU A 127 4.14 -48.22 44.92
N GLN A 128 5.00 -48.01 45.93
CA GLN A 128 6.19 -48.81 46.15
C GLN A 128 5.87 -50.29 46.45
N GLY A 129 4.79 -50.55 47.20
CA GLY A 129 4.33 -51.91 47.49
C GLY A 129 3.95 -52.69 46.23
N PHE A 130 3.30 -52.04 45.25
CA PHE A 130 3.00 -52.67 43.97
C PHE A 130 4.22 -52.72 43.03
N VAL A 131 5.13 -51.73 43.05
CA VAL A 131 6.43 -51.80 42.33
C VAL A 131 7.22 -53.04 42.78
N SER A 132 7.36 -53.22 44.09
CA SER A 132 8.08 -54.37 44.65
C SER A 132 7.39 -55.70 44.33
N TYR A 133 6.06 -55.76 44.29
CA TYR A 133 5.31 -56.94 43.84
C TYR A 133 5.63 -57.32 42.39
N ILE A 134 5.55 -56.36 41.48
CA ILE A 134 5.78 -56.57 40.04
C ILE A 134 7.20 -57.07 39.78
N GLN A 135 8.19 -56.50 40.47
CA GLN A 135 9.59 -56.92 40.36
C GLN A 135 9.82 -58.34 40.90
N ARG A 136 9.13 -58.69 41.99
CA ARG A 136 9.27 -59.97 42.68
C ARG A 136 8.58 -61.11 41.94
N PHE A 137 7.44 -60.86 41.29
CA PHE A 137 6.61 -61.88 40.64
C PHE A 137 6.30 -61.54 39.17
N PRO A 138 7.31 -61.43 38.28
CA PRO A 138 7.15 -60.89 36.93
C PRO A 138 6.22 -61.70 36.01
N HIS A 139 5.89 -62.94 36.37
CA HIS A 139 5.02 -63.83 35.60
C HIS A 139 3.64 -64.07 36.24
N SER A 140 3.32 -63.33 37.31
CA SER A 140 2.05 -63.50 38.03
C SER A 140 0.84 -63.10 37.19
N PHE A 141 -0.26 -63.85 37.35
CA PHE A 141 -1.54 -63.50 36.74
C PHE A 141 -2.10 -62.16 37.25
N HIS A 142 -1.67 -61.67 38.41
CA HIS A 142 -2.13 -60.41 39.01
C HIS A 142 -1.40 -59.17 38.47
N ILE A 143 -0.36 -59.34 37.65
CA ILE A 143 0.46 -58.24 37.13
C ILE A 143 -0.35 -57.13 36.45
N PRO A 144 -1.33 -57.41 35.56
CA PRO A 144 -2.12 -56.36 34.93
C PRO A 144 -2.85 -55.46 35.95
N ARG A 145 -3.39 -56.07 37.01
CA ARG A 145 -4.10 -55.32 38.07
C ARG A 145 -3.13 -54.59 38.99
N ALA A 146 -1.99 -55.18 39.32
CA ALA A 146 -0.94 -54.53 40.10
C ALA A 146 -0.38 -53.28 39.39
N ILE A 147 -0.16 -53.36 38.07
CA ILE A 147 0.25 -52.22 37.23
C ILE A 147 -0.82 -51.12 37.27
N GLU A 148 -2.10 -51.47 37.07
CA GLU A 148 -3.18 -50.47 37.09
C GLU A 148 -3.27 -49.72 38.44
N LEU A 149 -3.12 -50.44 39.56
CA LEU A 149 -3.16 -49.85 40.89
C LEU A 149 -1.92 -49.00 41.20
N ARG A 150 -0.73 -49.48 40.82
CA ARG A 150 0.52 -48.72 40.90
C ARG A 150 0.41 -47.40 40.15
N ASP A 151 -0.03 -47.45 38.90
CA ASP A 151 -0.14 -46.28 38.04
C ASP A 151 -1.18 -45.29 38.57
N SER A 152 -2.32 -45.78 39.08
CA SER A 152 -3.32 -44.92 39.70
C SER A 152 -2.80 -44.23 40.96
N LEU A 153 -2.06 -44.94 41.82
CA LEU A 153 -1.50 -44.39 43.05
C LEU A 153 -0.37 -43.39 42.77
N GLY A 154 0.52 -43.72 41.84
CA GLY A 154 1.58 -42.81 41.39
C GLY A 154 1.02 -41.51 40.82
N TYR A 155 -0.09 -41.58 40.07
CA TYR A 155 -0.74 -40.39 39.54
C TYR A 155 -1.39 -39.54 40.64
N GLU A 156 -2.08 -40.16 41.60
CA GLU A 156 -2.66 -39.42 42.73
C GLU A 156 -1.58 -38.80 43.63
N ASN A 157 -0.42 -39.45 43.78
CA ASN A 157 0.75 -38.85 44.45
C ASN A 157 1.23 -37.59 43.72
N ALA A 158 1.42 -37.67 42.39
CA ALA A 158 1.82 -36.52 41.58
C ALA A 158 0.81 -35.38 41.64
N LYS A 159 -0.48 -35.71 41.58
CA LYS A 159 -1.59 -34.77 41.69
C LYS A 159 -1.67 -34.08 43.05
N LYS A 160 -1.41 -34.81 44.12
CA LYS A 160 -1.38 -34.27 45.49
C LYS A 160 -0.21 -33.31 45.70
N GLU A 161 0.95 -33.60 45.12
CA GLU A 161 2.11 -32.70 45.19
C GLU A 161 1.89 -31.44 44.32
N HIS A 162 1.22 -31.59 43.18
CA HIS A 162 0.87 -30.50 42.27
C HIS A 162 2.09 -29.69 41.79
N SER A 163 3.21 -30.38 41.56
CA SER A 163 4.44 -29.82 41.01
C SER A 163 4.72 -30.41 39.63
N TYR A 164 5.34 -29.64 38.74
CA TYR A 164 5.72 -30.19 37.43
C TYR A 164 6.71 -31.35 37.58
N ASN A 165 7.63 -31.29 38.55
CA ASN A 165 8.61 -32.36 38.80
C ASN A 165 7.92 -33.68 39.18
N ALA A 166 6.84 -33.63 39.96
CA ALA A 166 6.09 -34.83 40.33
C ALA A 166 5.41 -35.47 39.11
N TYR A 167 4.80 -34.68 38.23
CA TYR A 167 4.20 -35.19 36.99
C TYR A 167 5.26 -35.70 35.99
N GLU A 168 6.41 -35.04 35.89
CA GLU A 168 7.55 -35.49 35.07
C GLU A 168 8.05 -36.87 35.52
N VAL A 169 8.25 -37.03 36.84
CA VAL A 169 8.66 -38.31 37.43
C VAL A 169 7.62 -39.39 37.14
N PHE A 170 6.32 -39.08 37.24
CA PHE A 170 5.25 -40.01 36.94
C PHE A 170 5.26 -40.46 35.47
N VAL A 171 5.28 -39.52 34.53
CA VAL A 171 5.28 -39.83 33.09
C VAL A 171 6.51 -40.64 32.71
N ARG A 172 7.69 -40.29 33.24
CA ARG A 172 8.93 -41.02 32.97
C ARG A 172 8.91 -42.43 33.55
N SER A 173 8.32 -42.61 34.73
CA SER A 173 8.27 -43.90 35.42
C SER A 173 7.19 -44.83 34.84
N TYR A 174 6.08 -44.26 34.37
CA TYR A 174 4.90 -45.00 33.91
C TYR A 174 4.35 -44.47 32.56
N PRO A 175 5.12 -44.54 31.47
CA PRO A 175 4.73 -43.97 30.18
C PRO A 175 3.50 -44.65 29.56
N GLU A 176 3.26 -45.93 29.88
CA GLU A 176 2.12 -46.72 29.38
C GLU A 176 0.86 -46.61 30.27
N ALA A 177 0.90 -45.81 31.34
CA ALA A 177 -0.24 -45.62 32.23
C ALA A 177 -1.41 -44.95 31.49
N LYS A 178 -2.66 -45.34 31.83
CA LYS A 178 -3.87 -44.68 31.29
C LYS A 178 -3.86 -43.17 31.54
N GLN A 179 -3.27 -42.75 32.66
CA GLN A 179 -3.15 -41.37 33.12
C GLN A 179 -1.96 -40.63 32.51
N ALA A 180 -1.04 -41.30 31.80
CA ALA A 180 0.20 -40.69 31.31
C ALA A 180 -0.06 -39.47 30.43
N LYS A 181 -1.08 -39.51 29.56
CA LYS A 181 -1.46 -38.36 28.72
C LYS A 181 -1.94 -37.15 29.52
N GLU A 182 -2.73 -37.38 30.58
CA GLU A 182 -3.21 -36.31 31.44
C GLU A 182 -2.09 -35.77 32.33
N ALA A 183 -1.26 -36.64 32.90
CA ALA A 183 -0.08 -36.25 33.66
C ALA A 183 0.89 -35.42 32.81
N GLN A 184 1.10 -35.82 31.55
CA GLN A 184 1.90 -35.05 30.59
C GLN A 184 1.30 -33.68 30.33
N HIS A 185 -0.03 -33.58 30.19
CA HIS A 185 -0.69 -32.28 30.05
C HIS A 185 -0.52 -31.38 31.28
N GLN A 186 -0.66 -31.93 32.49
CA GLN A 186 -0.44 -31.20 33.74
C GLN A 186 1.02 -30.75 33.90
N TYR A 187 1.99 -31.62 33.55
CA TYR A 187 3.40 -31.26 33.47
C TYR A 187 3.61 -30.06 32.54
N GLU A 188 3.18 -30.15 31.29
CA GLU A 188 3.35 -29.10 30.28
C GLU A 188 2.79 -27.75 30.73
N LEU A 189 1.60 -27.76 31.33
CA LEU A 189 0.91 -26.58 31.85
C LEU A 189 1.64 -25.94 33.04
N LEU A 190 2.06 -26.76 34.02
CA LEU A 190 2.73 -26.26 35.23
C LEU A 190 4.14 -25.77 34.93
N VAL A 191 4.90 -26.44 34.07
CA VAL A 191 6.23 -25.95 33.65
C VAL A 191 6.08 -24.60 32.94
N TYR A 192 5.12 -24.47 32.01
CA TYR A 192 4.82 -23.21 31.33
C TYR A 192 4.53 -22.09 32.34
N HIS A 193 3.51 -22.25 33.18
CA HIS A 193 3.14 -21.22 34.15
C HIS A 193 4.25 -20.89 35.16
N SER A 194 5.03 -21.89 35.58
CA SER A 194 6.11 -21.69 36.55
C SER A 194 7.33 -20.99 35.95
N LYS A 195 7.65 -21.23 34.68
CA LYS A 195 8.87 -20.70 34.04
C LYS A 195 8.65 -19.42 33.25
N THR A 196 7.45 -19.17 32.73
CA THR A 196 7.22 -18.08 31.76
C THR A 196 6.44 -16.89 32.33
N LYS A 197 5.95 -17.01 33.57
CA LYS A 197 5.26 -15.91 34.24
C LYS A 197 6.25 -14.78 34.54
N ASP A 198 5.99 -13.59 33.99
CA ASP A 198 6.82 -12.39 34.14
C ASP A 198 8.29 -12.61 33.72
N ALA A 199 8.51 -13.59 32.85
CA ALA A 199 9.83 -13.98 32.38
C ALA A 199 10.39 -12.97 31.38
N ASP A 200 11.70 -12.73 31.46
CA ASP A 200 12.43 -11.96 30.46
C ASP A 200 12.71 -12.77 29.19
N GLU A 201 13.22 -12.10 28.16
CA GLU A 201 13.55 -12.70 26.87
C GLU A 201 14.42 -13.95 27.00
N LYS A 202 15.44 -13.89 27.87
CA LYS A 202 16.42 -14.96 28.04
C LYS A 202 15.78 -16.22 28.62
N VAL A 203 14.90 -16.06 29.61
CA VAL A 203 14.17 -17.17 30.22
C VAL A 203 13.19 -17.80 29.24
N LEU A 204 12.48 -17.00 28.44
CA LEU A 204 11.57 -17.49 27.42
C LEU A 204 12.31 -18.25 26.30
N ALA A 205 13.44 -17.72 25.82
CA ALA A 205 14.27 -18.40 24.84
C ALA A 205 14.82 -19.73 25.38
N GLN A 206 15.25 -19.76 26.64
CA GLN A 206 15.72 -20.99 27.28
C GLN A 206 14.60 -22.03 27.42
N PHE A 207 13.36 -21.60 27.73
CA PHE A 207 12.20 -22.49 27.78
C PHE A 207 11.99 -23.20 26.44
N LEU A 208 12.09 -22.49 25.31
CA LEU A 208 11.91 -23.07 23.97
C LEU A 208 12.99 -24.10 23.63
N ILE A 209 14.21 -23.92 24.13
CA ILE A 209 15.31 -24.88 23.98
C ILE A 209 15.09 -26.13 24.84
N GLU A 210 14.66 -25.94 26.09
CA GLU A 210 14.45 -27.04 27.04
C GLU A 210 13.18 -27.86 26.76
N HIS A 211 12.18 -27.23 26.15
CA HIS A 211 10.85 -27.80 25.96
C HIS A 211 10.31 -27.60 24.53
N PRO A 212 11.03 -28.09 23.48
CA PRO A 212 10.69 -27.80 22.08
C PRO A 212 9.32 -28.33 21.64
N GLU A 213 8.84 -29.43 22.24
CA GLU A 213 7.56 -30.08 21.91
C GLU A 213 6.41 -29.69 22.85
N ASN A 214 6.59 -28.68 23.72
CA ASN A 214 5.56 -28.28 24.67
C ASN A 214 4.37 -27.64 23.94
N LYS A 215 3.14 -28.06 24.28
CA LYS A 215 1.89 -27.54 23.68
C LYS A 215 1.67 -26.04 23.82
N TYR A 216 2.37 -25.38 24.75
CA TYR A 216 2.31 -23.93 24.95
C TYR A 216 3.43 -23.16 24.24
N ARG A 217 4.24 -23.83 23.40
CA ARG A 217 5.31 -23.22 22.59
C ARG A 217 4.85 -21.93 21.90
N ASP A 218 3.73 -21.96 21.17
CA ASP A 218 3.22 -20.78 20.46
C ASP A 218 2.85 -19.61 21.41
N LYS A 219 2.45 -19.90 22.65
CA LYS A 219 2.21 -18.83 23.64
C LYS A 219 3.52 -18.20 24.12
N VAL A 220 4.56 -19.00 24.30
CA VAL A 220 5.90 -18.53 24.69
C VAL A 220 6.54 -17.74 23.56
N GLU A 221 6.44 -18.24 22.33
CA GLU A 221 6.88 -17.50 21.15
C GLU A 221 6.14 -16.18 20.98
N GLY A 222 4.84 -16.11 21.30
CA GLY A 222 4.08 -14.86 21.28
C GLY A 222 4.53 -13.84 22.33
N GLN A 223 4.84 -14.29 23.56
CA GLN A 223 5.44 -13.43 24.59
C GLN A 223 6.80 -12.90 24.14
N LEU A 224 7.62 -13.80 23.60
CA LEU A 224 8.94 -13.47 23.10
C LEU A 224 8.90 -12.51 21.90
N TYR A 225 7.97 -12.73 20.98
CA TYR A 225 7.70 -11.84 19.85
C TYR A 225 7.37 -10.45 20.34
N ALA A 226 6.40 -10.31 21.25
CA ALA A 226 6.00 -9.02 21.82
C ALA A 226 7.16 -8.26 22.49
N ILE A 227 8.07 -8.96 23.17
CA ILE A 227 9.27 -8.35 23.76
C ILE A 227 10.24 -7.89 22.66
N ARG A 228 10.51 -8.75 21.67
CA ARG A 228 11.50 -8.45 20.63
C ARG A 228 11.09 -7.34 19.69
N ILE A 229 9.80 -7.26 19.37
CA ILE A 229 9.25 -6.21 18.50
C ILE A 229 8.71 -5.02 19.28
N GLU A 230 9.12 -4.82 20.54
CA GLU A 230 8.67 -3.68 21.36
C GLU A 230 8.98 -2.34 20.68
N ASN A 231 10.17 -2.22 20.08
CA ASN A 231 10.53 -1.03 19.30
C ASN A 231 9.95 -1.06 17.88
N ARG A 232 9.26 -2.12 17.45
CA ARG A 232 8.61 -2.24 16.13
C ARG A 232 9.51 -1.81 14.95
N SER A 233 10.82 -2.00 15.06
CA SER A 233 11.75 -1.61 14.00
C SER A 233 11.92 -2.74 12.99
N LYS A 234 12.24 -2.40 11.75
CA LYS A 234 12.57 -3.39 10.71
C LYS A 234 13.59 -4.42 11.19
N SER A 235 14.62 -3.97 11.93
CA SER A 235 15.67 -4.83 12.47
C SER A 235 15.13 -5.86 13.45
N ASP A 236 14.15 -5.49 14.28
CA ASP A 236 13.56 -6.38 15.27
C ASP A 236 12.79 -7.53 14.60
N TYR A 237 11.98 -7.21 13.57
CA TYR A 237 11.28 -8.22 12.78
C TYR A 237 12.26 -9.15 12.06
N GLU A 238 13.29 -8.60 11.42
CA GLU A 238 14.31 -9.40 10.73
C GLU A 238 15.11 -10.28 11.69
N GLN A 239 15.45 -9.79 12.89
CA GLN A 239 16.10 -10.59 13.94
C GLN A 239 15.20 -11.71 14.42
N PHE A 240 13.92 -11.43 14.67
CA PHE A 240 12.96 -12.44 15.08
C PHE A 240 12.84 -13.56 14.03
N ILE A 241 12.70 -13.20 12.74
CA ILE A 241 12.62 -14.19 11.65
C ILE A 241 13.89 -15.05 11.57
N ARG A 242 15.07 -14.46 11.77
CA ARG A 242 16.33 -15.21 11.77
C ARG A 242 16.46 -16.19 12.92
N ASP A 243 16.04 -15.78 14.11
CA ASP A 243 16.21 -16.58 15.33
C ASP A 243 15.09 -17.64 15.49
N TYR A 244 13.89 -17.36 14.98
CA TYR A 244 12.71 -18.21 15.08
C TYR A 244 12.01 -18.44 13.71
N PRO A 245 12.71 -18.97 12.69
CA PRO A 245 12.19 -19.07 11.33
C PRO A 245 10.98 -20.00 11.16
N ASN A 246 10.75 -20.90 12.11
CA ASN A 246 9.61 -21.84 12.12
C ASN A 246 8.51 -21.42 13.12
N SER A 247 8.55 -20.20 13.63
CA SER A 247 7.51 -19.68 14.52
C SER A 247 6.29 -19.23 13.71
N VAL A 248 5.09 -19.43 14.24
CA VAL A 248 3.85 -18.86 13.67
C VAL A 248 3.88 -17.31 13.64
N TYR A 249 4.72 -16.68 14.48
CA TYR A 249 4.91 -15.23 14.49
C TYR A 249 5.96 -14.76 13.46
N ALA A 250 6.75 -15.68 12.87
CA ALA A 250 7.64 -15.33 11.77
C ALA A 250 6.84 -14.88 10.55
N ASP A 251 5.72 -15.54 10.26
CA ASP A 251 4.79 -15.12 9.19
C ASP A 251 4.19 -13.73 9.48
N SER A 252 3.86 -13.44 10.74
CA SER A 252 3.39 -12.12 11.17
C SER A 252 4.46 -11.04 10.98
N ALA A 253 5.72 -11.36 11.31
CA ALA A 253 6.87 -10.48 11.08
C ALA A 253 7.13 -10.24 9.58
N ILE A 254 7.04 -11.28 8.75
CA ILE A 254 7.19 -11.14 7.29
C ILE A 254 6.04 -10.31 6.71
N SER A 255 4.81 -10.53 7.18
CA SER A 255 3.64 -9.72 6.81
C SER A 255 3.84 -8.25 7.16
N HIS A 256 4.35 -7.94 8.37
CA HIS A 256 4.75 -6.58 8.74
C HIS A 256 5.73 -5.99 7.72
N LEU A 257 6.83 -6.70 7.45
CA LEU A 257 7.83 -6.24 6.48
C LEU A 257 7.24 -6.03 5.07
N TRP A 258 6.26 -6.84 4.68
CA TRP A 258 5.57 -6.71 3.39
C TRP A 258 4.69 -5.45 3.34
N TYR A 259 3.86 -5.22 4.36
CA TYR A 259 2.97 -4.06 4.42
C TYR A 259 3.72 -2.74 4.51
N PHE A 260 4.89 -2.71 5.16
CA PHE A 260 5.72 -1.51 5.29
C PHE A 260 6.75 -1.35 4.15
N SER A 261 6.77 -2.26 3.17
CA SER A 261 7.70 -2.21 2.04
C SER A 261 7.08 -1.54 0.81
N ASN A 262 7.83 -0.62 0.21
CA ASN A 262 7.56 -0.08 -1.12
C ASN A 262 7.86 -1.09 -2.24
N SER A 263 8.63 -2.14 -1.95
CA SER A 263 9.02 -3.20 -2.89
C SER A 263 8.48 -4.54 -2.40
N LYS A 264 7.16 -4.72 -2.52
CA LYS A 264 6.43 -5.89 -2.03
C LYS A 264 6.93 -7.20 -2.65
N ASP A 265 7.24 -7.20 -3.95
CA ASP A 265 7.80 -8.37 -4.65
C ASP A 265 9.14 -8.82 -4.04
N SER A 266 10.01 -7.88 -3.68
CA SER A 266 11.31 -8.20 -3.07
C SER A 266 11.16 -8.90 -1.72
N VAL A 267 10.12 -8.60 -0.95
CA VAL A 267 9.84 -9.30 0.31
C VAL A 267 9.40 -10.76 0.04
N LEU A 268 8.57 -10.98 -0.98
CA LEU A 268 8.15 -12.34 -1.39
C LEU A 268 9.31 -13.19 -1.93
N GLU A 269 10.29 -12.56 -2.57
CA GLU A 269 11.54 -13.19 -3.01
C GLU A 269 12.47 -13.52 -1.84
N GLN A 270 12.61 -12.59 -0.90
CA GLN A 270 13.48 -12.73 0.28
C GLN A 270 13.00 -13.83 1.24
N TYR A 271 11.69 -14.03 1.36
CA TYR A 271 11.08 -14.99 2.29
C TYR A 271 10.25 -16.06 1.55
N PRO A 272 10.90 -16.99 0.82
CA PRO A 272 10.20 -17.99 0.03
C PRO A 272 9.43 -19.02 0.87
N SER A 273 9.73 -19.15 2.17
CA SER A 273 9.06 -20.05 3.10
C SER A 273 7.86 -19.42 3.83
N TRP A 274 7.54 -18.14 3.55
CA TRP A 274 6.38 -17.49 4.16
C TRP A 274 5.09 -18.21 3.79
N SER A 275 4.34 -18.67 4.79
CA SER A 275 3.15 -19.50 4.56
C SER A 275 2.06 -18.80 3.73
N GLU A 276 1.95 -17.48 3.83
CA GLU A 276 0.97 -16.67 3.07
C GLU A 276 1.52 -16.14 1.73
N LYS A 277 2.74 -16.53 1.31
CA LYS A 277 3.38 -16.00 0.09
C LYS A 277 2.47 -16.05 -1.14
N GLU A 278 1.80 -17.18 -1.39
CA GLU A 278 0.92 -17.38 -2.55
C GLU A 278 -0.28 -16.43 -2.51
N TYR A 279 -0.81 -16.17 -1.31
CA TYR A 279 -1.91 -15.23 -1.11
C TYR A 279 -1.50 -13.83 -1.55
N TYR A 280 -0.38 -13.32 -1.04
CA TYR A 280 0.11 -11.97 -1.32
C TYR A 280 0.65 -11.82 -2.74
N GLN A 281 1.27 -12.86 -3.30
CA GLN A 281 1.69 -12.88 -4.70
C GLN A 281 0.49 -12.76 -5.65
N SER A 282 -0.58 -13.51 -5.40
CA SER A 282 -1.81 -13.37 -6.18
C SER A 282 -2.49 -12.02 -5.93
N LEU A 283 -2.44 -11.46 -4.71
CA LEU A 283 -2.97 -10.12 -4.45
C LEU A 283 -2.26 -9.05 -5.28
N LEU A 284 -0.92 -9.13 -5.45
CA LEU A 284 -0.16 -8.20 -6.30
C LEU A 284 -0.49 -8.31 -7.79
N SER A 285 -0.93 -9.49 -8.24
CA SER A 285 -1.35 -9.69 -9.64
C SER A 285 -2.70 -9.07 -9.97
N GLU A 286 -3.49 -8.68 -8.96
CA GLU A 286 -4.81 -8.07 -9.14
C GLU A 286 -4.69 -6.58 -9.51
N THR A 287 -4.43 -6.29 -10.77
CA THR A 287 -4.25 -4.91 -11.28
C THR A 287 -5.46 -4.39 -12.07
N GLU A 288 -6.48 -5.24 -12.28
CA GLU A 288 -7.63 -4.90 -13.12
C GLU A 288 -8.49 -3.79 -12.50
N ARG A 289 -8.97 -2.85 -13.32
CA ARG A 289 -9.88 -1.79 -12.87
C ARG A 289 -11.27 -2.35 -12.58
N ILE A 290 -11.81 -2.04 -11.42
CA ILE A 290 -13.13 -2.51 -10.97
C ILE A 290 -14.09 -1.35 -10.68
N PHE A 291 -15.38 -1.60 -10.84
CA PHE A 291 -16.44 -0.58 -10.75
C PHE A 291 -17.51 -0.95 -9.72
N PRO A 292 -17.93 -0.02 -8.86
CA PRO A 292 -19.01 -0.29 -7.92
C PRO A 292 -20.36 -0.39 -8.65
N VAL A 293 -21.12 -1.44 -8.32
CA VAL A 293 -22.49 -1.67 -8.81
C VAL A 293 -23.42 -2.08 -7.68
N VAL A 294 -24.72 -1.93 -7.88
CA VAL A 294 -25.71 -2.36 -6.89
C VAL A 294 -26.34 -3.70 -7.29
N LYS A 295 -26.10 -4.71 -6.44
CA LYS A 295 -26.70 -6.06 -6.49
C LYS A 295 -27.48 -6.29 -5.20
N ASP A 296 -28.75 -6.68 -5.32
CA ASP A 296 -29.64 -6.94 -4.18
C ASP A 296 -29.71 -5.78 -3.14
N GLY A 297 -29.62 -4.54 -3.62
CA GLY A 297 -29.67 -3.32 -2.79
C GLY A 297 -28.37 -2.96 -2.04
N LYS A 298 -27.32 -3.76 -2.20
CA LYS A 298 -25.98 -3.53 -1.65
C LYS A 298 -24.96 -3.26 -2.76
N VAL A 299 -23.84 -2.64 -2.41
CA VAL A 299 -22.75 -2.36 -3.33
C VAL A 299 -21.82 -3.56 -3.43
N THR A 300 -21.48 -3.97 -4.64
CA THR A 300 -20.42 -4.94 -4.97
C THR A 300 -19.59 -4.33 -6.11
N PHE A 301 -18.56 -5.03 -6.58
CA PHE A 301 -17.68 -4.59 -7.65
C PHE A 301 -17.76 -5.53 -8.84
N ILE A 302 -17.71 -4.97 -10.06
CA ILE A 302 -17.58 -5.71 -11.31
C ILE A 302 -16.29 -5.32 -12.03
N LYS A 303 -15.84 -6.21 -12.90
CA LYS A 303 -14.82 -5.96 -13.92
C LYS A 303 -15.40 -5.24 -15.14
N VAL A 304 -14.55 -4.84 -16.08
CA VAL A 304 -14.97 -4.19 -17.35
C VAL A 304 -15.85 -5.12 -18.19
N ASP A 305 -15.62 -6.43 -18.12
CA ASP A 305 -16.43 -7.45 -18.81
C ASP A 305 -17.76 -7.78 -18.12
N GLY A 306 -18.07 -7.11 -16.99
CA GLY A 306 -19.31 -7.26 -16.23
C GLY A 306 -19.29 -8.35 -15.17
N ASP A 307 -18.23 -9.15 -15.07
CA ASP A 307 -18.13 -10.22 -14.08
C ASP A 307 -18.05 -9.65 -12.67
N ILE A 308 -18.78 -10.27 -11.72
CA ILE A 308 -18.72 -9.91 -10.31
C ILE A 308 -17.33 -10.22 -9.78
N TYR A 309 -16.65 -9.18 -9.31
CA TYR A 309 -15.30 -9.27 -8.77
C TYR A 309 -15.29 -9.72 -7.31
N LEU A 310 -16.19 -9.17 -6.48
CA LEU A 310 -16.30 -9.49 -5.06
C LEU A 310 -17.70 -10.02 -4.72
N GLU A 311 -17.79 -11.25 -4.24
CA GLU A 311 -19.07 -11.83 -3.83
C GLU A 311 -19.66 -11.19 -2.57
N GLU A 312 -18.81 -10.65 -1.68
CA GLU A 312 -19.26 -9.87 -0.54
C GLU A 312 -19.87 -8.52 -0.99
N SER A 313 -20.88 -8.06 -0.25
CA SER A 313 -21.60 -6.83 -0.58
C SER A 313 -21.74 -5.89 0.62
N PHE A 314 -21.64 -4.60 0.34
CA PHE A 314 -21.46 -3.51 1.31
C PHE A 314 -22.64 -2.55 1.29
N ILE A 315 -22.77 -1.72 2.33
CA ILE A 315 -23.79 -0.65 2.33
C ILE A 315 -23.46 0.38 1.24
N ALA A 316 -22.19 0.74 1.16
CA ALA A 316 -21.60 1.68 0.21
C ALA A 316 -20.10 1.36 0.03
N ALA A 317 -19.51 1.95 -1.02
CA ALA A 317 -18.07 2.07 -1.21
C ALA A 317 -17.71 3.56 -1.35
N SER A 318 -16.43 3.91 -1.37
CA SER A 318 -16.01 5.31 -1.63
C SER A 318 -16.61 5.82 -2.95
N SER A 319 -17.16 7.04 -2.90
CA SER A 319 -17.75 7.72 -4.06
C SER A 319 -16.73 8.02 -5.15
N ASP A 320 -15.44 8.08 -4.81
CA ASP A 320 -14.35 8.32 -5.77
C ASP A 320 -14.27 7.23 -6.84
N TYR A 321 -14.80 6.04 -6.55
CA TYR A 321 -14.82 4.91 -7.48
C TYR A 321 -15.98 5.00 -8.48
N ASN A 322 -16.99 5.85 -8.23
CA ASN A 322 -18.26 5.85 -8.96
C ASN A 322 -18.17 6.32 -10.40
N CYS A 323 -17.12 7.04 -10.82
CA CYS A 323 -17.01 7.51 -12.21
C CYS A 323 -15.91 6.85 -13.03
N HIS A 324 -14.84 6.44 -12.38
CA HIS A 324 -13.66 5.94 -13.06
C HIS A 324 -13.24 4.56 -12.59
N GLY A 325 -14.00 3.93 -11.69
CA GLY A 325 -13.58 2.70 -11.02
C GLY A 325 -12.33 2.91 -10.17
N THR A 326 -11.68 1.82 -9.80
CA THR A 326 -10.45 1.87 -8.99
C THR A 326 -9.50 0.72 -9.33
N GLU A 327 -8.20 1.01 -9.25
CA GLU A 327 -7.07 0.07 -9.35
C GLU A 327 -6.37 -0.10 -8.00
N ASN A 328 -6.90 0.51 -6.93
CA ASN A 328 -6.28 0.49 -5.61
C ASN A 328 -6.23 -0.94 -5.05
N ALA A 329 -5.12 -1.26 -4.38
CA ALA A 329 -4.93 -2.55 -3.70
C ALA A 329 -5.88 -2.75 -2.51
N TYR A 330 -6.32 -1.64 -1.90
CA TYR A 330 -7.29 -1.62 -0.82
C TYR A 330 -8.53 -0.81 -1.25
N LEU A 331 -9.70 -1.33 -0.92
CA LEU A 331 -10.99 -0.75 -1.24
C LEU A 331 -11.64 -0.23 0.04
N GLU A 332 -12.02 1.03 0.05
CA GLU A 332 -12.81 1.59 1.14
C GLU A 332 -14.28 1.20 1.00
N VAL A 333 -14.80 0.53 2.02
CA VAL A 333 -16.16 -0.01 2.05
C VAL A 333 -16.85 0.30 3.37
N ALA A 334 -18.18 0.37 3.35
CA ALA A 334 -19.00 0.63 4.54
C ALA A 334 -19.88 -0.56 4.91
N LYS A 335 -19.85 -0.94 6.18
CA LYS A 335 -20.78 -1.89 6.83
C LYS A 335 -21.64 -1.15 7.87
N PRO A 336 -22.69 -1.76 8.47
CA PRO A 336 -23.51 -1.08 9.48
C PRO A 336 -22.72 -0.50 10.66
N SER A 337 -21.56 -1.06 10.96
CA SER A 337 -20.66 -0.66 12.04
C SER A 337 -19.73 0.52 11.72
N GLY A 338 -19.57 0.89 10.45
CA GLY A 338 -18.67 1.97 10.02
C GLY A 338 -17.94 1.67 8.71
N ILE A 339 -16.94 2.50 8.41
CA ILE A 339 -16.03 2.39 7.27
C ILE A 339 -14.84 1.52 7.64
N GLY A 340 -14.37 0.72 6.68
CA GLY A 340 -13.19 -0.14 6.75
C GLY A 340 -12.53 -0.28 5.38
N TRP A 341 -11.35 -0.90 5.37
CA TRP A 341 -10.63 -1.25 4.14
C TRP A 341 -10.56 -2.76 3.99
N ILE A 342 -10.89 -3.23 2.81
CA ILE A 342 -10.68 -4.61 2.38
C ILE A 342 -9.59 -4.65 1.32
N ASP A 343 -8.86 -5.74 1.22
CA ASP A 343 -8.01 -5.98 0.07
C ASP A 343 -8.85 -6.46 -1.14
N ARG A 344 -8.18 -6.60 -2.28
CA ARG A 344 -8.78 -7.07 -3.54
C ARG A 344 -9.31 -8.51 -3.53
N LYS A 345 -9.04 -9.28 -2.48
CA LYS A 345 -9.61 -10.62 -2.25
C LYS A 345 -10.76 -10.59 -1.25
N GLY A 346 -11.14 -9.42 -0.74
CA GLY A 346 -12.20 -9.23 0.23
C GLY A 346 -11.77 -9.43 1.68
N LYS A 347 -10.49 -9.65 1.98
CA LYS A 347 -10.01 -9.74 3.38
C LYS A 347 -10.05 -8.36 4.00
N GLU A 348 -10.69 -8.23 5.17
CA GLU A 348 -10.63 -6.99 5.94
C GLU A 348 -9.19 -6.74 6.41
N VAL A 349 -8.61 -5.63 5.96
CA VAL A 349 -7.29 -5.15 6.38
C VAL A 349 -7.43 -4.09 7.48
N VAL A 350 -8.48 -3.27 7.38
CA VAL A 350 -8.92 -2.37 8.47
C VAL A 350 -10.40 -2.65 8.74
N ALA A 351 -10.70 -3.07 9.97
CA ALA A 351 -12.07 -3.43 10.36
C ALA A 351 -13.05 -2.28 10.11
N CYS A 352 -14.27 -2.62 9.65
CA CYS A 352 -15.32 -1.65 9.35
C CYS A 352 -15.94 -1.05 10.62
N GLN A 353 -15.26 -0.13 11.29
CA GLN A 353 -15.69 0.44 12.58
C GLN A 353 -15.32 1.92 12.78
N TYR A 354 -14.81 2.57 11.73
CA TYR A 354 -14.29 3.93 11.77
C TYR A 354 -15.20 4.89 11.00
N ASP A 355 -15.07 6.17 11.31
CA ASP A 355 -15.81 7.25 10.63
C ASP A 355 -15.06 7.76 9.39
N GLU A 356 -13.74 7.55 9.33
CA GLU A 356 -12.83 8.02 8.28
C GLU A 356 -11.51 7.23 8.38
N ILE A 357 -10.92 6.89 7.23
CA ILE A 357 -9.62 6.25 7.11
C ILE A 357 -8.81 7.04 6.07
N LEU A 358 -7.60 7.47 6.42
CA LEU A 358 -6.72 8.23 5.53
C LEU A 358 -5.36 7.54 5.42
N PRO A 359 -4.82 7.30 4.21
CA PRO A 359 -3.46 6.81 4.06
C PRO A 359 -2.45 7.75 4.72
N LEU A 360 -1.51 7.22 5.52
CA LEU A 360 -0.38 8.00 6.07
C LEU A 360 0.92 7.65 5.36
N GLU A 361 1.23 6.36 5.29
CA GLU A 361 2.35 5.79 4.56
C GLU A 361 2.09 4.29 4.29
N GLU A 362 3.07 3.63 3.68
CA GLU A 362 2.97 2.21 3.37
C GLU A 362 2.80 1.40 4.65
N GLY A 363 1.72 0.62 4.74
CA GLY A 363 1.39 -0.17 5.92
C GLY A 363 0.67 0.59 7.05
N LEU A 364 0.56 1.92 6.99
CA LEU A 364 -0.06 2.75 8.03
C LEU A 364 -1.16 3.68 7.51
N VAL A 365 -2.24 3.75 8.29
CA VAL A 365 -3.37 4.64 8.04
C VAL A 365 -3.76 5.42 9.29
N SER A 366 -4.22 6.64 9.12
CA SER A 366 -4.90 7.37 10.18
C SER A 366 -6.35 6.94 10.20
N VAL A 367 -6.84 6.58 11.38
CA VAL A 367 -8.24 6.21 11.57
C VAL A 367 -8.92 7.22 12.48
N ARG A 368 -10.16 7.58 12.14
CA ARG A 368 -10.98 8.46 12.97
C ARG A 368 -12.17 7.72 13.55
N LYS A 369 -12.41 7.89 14.84
CA LYS A 369 -13.59 7.36 15.55
C LYS A 369 -14.07 8.39 16.56
N ASN A 370 -15.36 8.74 16.51
CA ASN A 370 -15.98 9.72 17.40
C ASN A 370 -15.23 11.07 17.42
N GLY A 371 -14.73 11.51 16.27
CA GLY A 371 -13.98 12.76 16.12
C GLY A 371 -12.57 12.77 16.74
N LYS A 372 -12.06 11.62 17.18
CA LYS A 372 -10.66 11.43 17.58
C LYS A 372 -9.91 10.62 16.53
N TYR A 373 -8.60 10.83 16.47
CA TYR A 373 -7.69 10.19 15.53
C TYR A 373 -6.75 9.24 16.26
N GLY A 374 -6.40 8.14 15.59
CA GLY A 374 -5.33 7.21 15.93
C GLY A 374 -4.56 6.81 14.68
N ILE A 375 -3.64 5.88 14.83
CA ILE A 375 -2.91 5.26 13.72
C ILE A 375 -3.19 3.76 13.78
N TYR A 376 -3.44 3.17 12.63
CA TYR A 376 -3.70 1.74 12.46
C TYR A 376 -2.67 1.18 11.48
N ALA A 377 -2.05 0.06 11.85
CA ALA A 377 -1.15 -0.69 10.99
C ALA A 377 -1.92 -1.85 10.35
N LEU A 378 -1.78 -1.98 9.03
CA LEU A 378 -2.56 -2.92 8.22
C LEU A 378 -2.41 -4.40 8.65
N ASN A 379 -1.29 -4.76 9.29
CA ASN A 379 -1.01 -6.11 9.80
C ASN A 379 -1.21 -6.27 11.33
N GLU A 380 -1.14 -5.19 12.09
CA GLU A 380 -1.05 -5.21 13.57
C GLU A 380 -2.25 -4.62 14.28
N GLY A 381 -3.14 -3.94 13.55
CA GLY A 381 -4.32 -3.34 14.14
C GLY A 381 -4.07 -1.93 14.65
N GLU A 382 -4.61 -1.62 15.83
CA GLU A 382 -4.42 -0.32 16.46
C GLU A 382 -2.95 -0.11 16.83
N TRP A 383 -2.26 0.69 16.03
CA TRP A 383 -0.85 1.02 16.22
C TRP A 383 -0.68 2.15 17.25
N MET A 384 -1.60 3.12 17.20
CA MET A 384 -1.79 4.15 18.22
C MET A 384 -3.27 4.37 18.53
N PRO A 385 -3.61 4.58 19.81
CA PRO A 385 -4.99 4.67 20.23
C PRO A 385 -5.71 5.89 19.65
N VAL A 386 -7.01 5.73 19.41
CA VAL A 386 -7.88 6.77 18.83
C VAL A 386 -8.27 7.82 19.89
N VAL A 387 -7.28 8.61 20.33
CA VAL A 387 -7.42 9.58 21.44
C VAL A 387 -6.96 11.00 21.08
N TYR A 388 -6.38 11.19 19.89
CA TYR A 388 -5.82 12.47 19.47
C TYR A 388 -6.86 13.35 18.79
N ASP A 389 -6.69 14.67 18.92
CA ASP A 389 -7.54 15.64 18.23
C ASP A 389 -7.20 15.72 16.73
N GLN A 390 -5.92 15.51 16.38
CA GLN A 390 -5.37 15.47 15.02
C GLN A 390 -4.08 14.66 14.99
N VAL A 391 -3.75 14.10 13.82
CA VAL A 391 -2.47 13.47 13.47
C VAL A 391 -1.99 14.08 12.15
N LEU A 392 -0.69 14.39 12.05
CA LEU A 392 -0.04 14.94 10.87
C LEU A 392 1.26 14.16 10.62
N ARG A 393 1.54 13.78 9.39
CA ARG A 393 2.84 13.20 9.03
C ARG A 393 3.94 14.28 9.04
N VAL A 394 5.04 13.99 9.71
CA VAL A 394 6.21 14.88 9.79
C VAL A 394 7.35 14.34 8.93
N SER A 395 7.57 13.03 8.95
CA SER A 395 8.53 12.32 8.08
C SER A 395 8.06 10.87 7.89
N ASN A 396 8.87 10.01 7.28
CA ASN A 396 8.62 8.56 7.22
C ASN A 396 8.79 7.85 8.58
N ARG A 397 9.22 8.57 9.62
CA ARG A 397 9.46 7.99 10.95
C ARG A 397 8.96 8.84 12.10
N LEU A 398 8.32 9.97 11.83
CA LEU A 398 7.77 10.88 12.83
C LEU A 398 6.36 11.35 12.46
N PHE A 399 5.51 11.45 13.47
CA PHE A 399 4.15 11.98 13.38
C PHE A 399 3.93 13.10 14.39
N GLY A 400 3.38 14.21 13.92
CA GLY A 400 2.86 15.28 14.77
C GLY A 400 1.48 14.88 15.31
N VAL A 401 1.32 14.88 16.63
CA VAL A 401 0.05 14.53 17.29
C VAL A 401 -0.48 15.71 18.08
N ARG A 402 -1.79 15.95 17.99
CA ARG A 402 -2.45 17.02 18.74
C ARG A 402 -3.35 16.45 19.83
N ARG A 403 -3.20 16.92 21.08
CA ARG A 403 -4.11 16.58 22.19
C ARG A 403 -4.36 17.81 23.05
N LYS A 404 -5.63 18.09 23.36
CA LYS A 404 -6.05 19.29 24.12
C LYS A 404 -5.49 20.59 23.51
N ALA A 405 -5.57 20.71 22.18
CA ALA A 405 -5.05 21.85 21.40
C ALA A 405 -3.54 22.11 21.52
N ARG A 406 -2.76 21.12 21.98
CA ARG A 406 -1.29 21.16 21.99
C ARG A 406 -0.71 20.10 21.08
N TRP A 407 0.40 20.41 20.45
CA TRP A 407 1.13 19.52 19.55
C TRP A 407 2.31 18.88 20.27
N GLY A 408 2.57 17.63 19.92
CA GLY A 408 3.82 16.91 20.19
C GLY A 408 4.26 16.16 18.94
N VAL A 409 5.41 15.51 19.02
CA VAL A 409 5.93 14.63 17.97
C VAL A 409 6.19 13.27 18.59
N ILE A 410 5.75 12.24 17.90
CA ILE A 410 6.02 10.85 18.25
C ILE A 410 6.74 10.18 17.08
N SER A 411 7.46 9.11 17.35
CA SER A 411 8.03 8.29 16.28
C SER A 411 7.04 7.28 15.72
N LEU A 412 7.45 6.60 14.65
CA LEU A 412 6.75 5.45 14.09
C LEU A 412 6.50 4.41 15.17
N GLU A 413 7.42 4.21 16.09
CA GLU A 413 7.35 3.24 17.18
C GLU A 413 6.39 3.68 18.31
N GLY A 414 5.81 4.88 18.22
CA GLY A 414 4.92 5.45 19.24
C GLY A 414 5.64 6.16 20.39
N GLU A 415 6.97 6.27 20.36
CA GLU A 415 7.74 6.99 21.37
C GLU A 415 7.50 8.50 21.28
N ILE A 416 7.31 9.17 22.42
CA ILE A 416 7.21 10.64 22.46
C ILE A 416 8.60 11.26 22.27
N LYS A 417 8.88 11.75 21.06
CA LYS A 417 10.11 12.49 20.72
C LYS A 417 10.03 13.97 21.08
N LEU A 418 8.83 14.54 21.05
CA LEU A 418 8.56 15.92 21.49
C LEU A 418 7.25 15.94 22.32
N PRO A 419 7.28 16.35 23.61
CA PRO A 419 6.10 16.36 24.47
C PRO A 419 4.92 17.16 23.91
N VAL A 420 3.69 16.76 24.26
CA VAL A 420 2.46 17.40 23.76
C VAL A 420 2.18 18.74 24.47
N GLU A 421 3.03 19.75 24.24
CA GLU A 421 2.99 21.06 24.88
C GLU A 421 3.04 22.25 23.91
N ALA A 422 3.41 22.01 22.64
CA ALA A 422 3.59 23.06 21.63
C ALA A 422 2.24 23.67 21.22
N GLY A 423 2.21 24.98 20.97
CA GLY A 423 1.02 25.67 20.48
C GLY A 423 0.76 25.41 19.00
N GLN A 424 1.82 25.29 18.20
CA GLN A 424 1.76 25.00 16.76
C GLN A 424 2.94 24.14 16.33
N LEU A 425 2.73 23.37 15.27
CA LEU A 425 3.74 22.55 14.60
C LEU A 425 3.57 22.74 13.08
N ILE A 426 4.65 23.11 12.39
CA ILE A 426 4.68 23.31 10.94
C ILE A 426 5.75 22.39 10.34
N HIS A 427 5.33 21.55 9.40
CA HIS A 427 6.22 20.78 8.54
C HIS A 427 6.67 21.66 7.36
N ILE A 428 7.98 21.91 7.23
CA ILE A 428 8.54 22.72 6.12
C ILE A 428 8.96 21.83 4.95
N SER A 429 9.72 20.80 5.28
CA SER A 429 10.31 19.81 4.38
C SER A 429 10.50 18.51 5.15
N ASP A 430 10.79 17.41 4.44
CA ASP A 430 11.04 16.10 5.05
C ASP A 430 12.14 16.11 6.13
N ASN A 431 12.99 17.16 6.16
CA ASN A 431 14.09 17.29 7.09
C ASN A 431 13.87 18.36 8.17
N MET A 432 12.87 19.24 8.05
CA MET A 432 12.74 20.41 8.92
C MET A 432 11.32 20.64 9.45
N VAL A 433 11.24 20.86 10.77
CA VAL A 433 10.01 21.16 11.50
C VAL A 433 10.17 22.44 12.30
N LEU A 434 9.15 23.30 12.27
CA LEU A 434 9.02 24.41 13.21
C LEU A 434 8.03 24.09 14.30
N VAL A 435 8.42 24.43 15.53
CA VAL A 435 7.61 24.24 16.71
C VAL A 435 7.43 25.60 17.38
N MET A 436 6.19 25.95 17.69
CA MET A 436 5.88 27.17 18.43
C MET A 436 5.57 26.83 19.89
N LYS A 437 6.27 27.49 20.81
CA LYS A 437 5.99 27.44 22.25
C LYS A 437 5.91 28.87 22.78
N LYS A 438 4.82 29.20 23.49
CA LYS A 438 4.58 30.53 24.09
C LYS A 438 4.76 31.72 23.12
N GLY A 439 4.34 31.55 21.86
CA GLY A 439 4.41 32.60 20.83
C GLY A 439 5.80 32.78 20.19
N ARG A 440 6.77 31.92 20.49
CA ARG A 440 8.10 31.91 19.89
C ARG A 440 8.36 30.61 19.14
N TRP A 441 9.15 30.67 18.07
CA TRP A 441 9.48 29.53 17.22
C TRP A 441 10.86 28.97 17.54
N ALA A 442 11.00 27.65 17.37
CA ALA A 442 12.25 26.93 17.25
C ALA A 442 12.20 26.07 15.98
N SER A 443 13.34 25.91 15.32
CA SER A 443 13.50 25.01 14.17
C SER A 443 14.29 23.77 14.59
N TYR A 444 13.79 22.59 14.25
CA TYR A 444 14.46 21.33 14.52
C TYR A 444 14.64 20.56 13.23
N ARG A 445 15.80 19.90 13.09
CA ARG A 445 15.92 18.85 12.08
C ARG A 445 15.13 17.64 12.54
N GLU A 446 14.52 16.98 11.59
CA GLU A 446 13.82 15.72 11.77
C GLU A 446 14.72 14.68 12.47
N SER A 447 15.99 14.56 12.07
CA SER A 447 16.96 13.64 12.66
C SER A 447 17.24 13.94 14.13
N ASP A 448 17.36 15.23 14.48
CA ASP A 448 17.60 15.64 15.86
C ASP A 448 16.41 15.28 16.74
N ILE A 449 15.17 15.44 16.23
CA ILE A 449 13.95 15.02 16.95
C ILE A 449 13.96 13.50 17.14
N PHE A 450 14.24 12.74 16.08
CA PHE A 450 14.22 11.27 16.12
C PHE A 450 15.23 10.69 17.11
N GLU A 451 16.45 11.26 17.13
CA GLU A 451 17.55 10.84 18.01
C GLU A 451 17.44 11.40 19.44
N ASN A 452 16.36 12.14 19.77
CA ASN A 452 16.19 12.86 21.04
C ASN A 452 17.31 13.88 21.33
N ASN A 453 17.95 14.40 20.28
CA ASN A 453 19.01 15.41 20.33
C ASN A 453 18.43 16.84 20.28
N ILE A 454 17.29 17.07 20.94
CA ILE A 454 16.59 18.36 20.98
C ILE A 454 16.46 18.90 22.41
N SER A 455 16.41 20.23 22.54
CA SER A 455 16.08 20.91 23.79
C SER A 455 14.70 21.56 23.71
N THR A 456 13.83 21.27 24.69
CA THR A 456 12.49 21.86 24.83
C THR A 456 12.43 23.02 25.83
N ALA A 457 13.59 23.47 26.32
CA ALA A 457 13.69 24.64 27.20
C ALA A 457 13.16 25.90 26.49
N ASP A 458 12.53 26.81 27.24
CA ASP A 458 11.97 28.04 26.68
C ASP A 458 13.04 28.89 25.96
N SER A 459 14.32 28.80 26.36
CA SER A 459 15.45 29.50 25.73
C SER A 459 15.74 29.05 24.29
N THR A 460 15.29 27.85 23.89
CA THR A 460 15.41 27.35 22.51
C THR A 460 14.47 28.08 21.55
N PHE A 461 13.31 28.52 22.05
CA PHE A 461 12.28 29.19 21.26
C PHE A 461 12.56 30.69 21.21
N ARG A 462 13.47 31.09 20.33
CA ARG A 462 13.97 32.48 20.24
C ARG A 462 13.34 33.31 19.13
N PHE A 463 12.81 32.67 18.09
CA PHE A 463 12.35 33.37 16.89
C PHE A 463 10.94 33.96 17.08
N GLU A 464 10.71 35.16 16.58
CA GLU A 464 9.48 35.95 16.74
C GLU A 464 8.48 35.70 15.62
N GLY A 465 8.97 35.25 14.46
CA GLY A 465 8.18 35.11 13.26
C GLY A 465 8.78 34.10 12.30
N TYR A 466 7.93 33.66 11.39
CA TYR A 466 8.21 32.68 10.35
C TYR A 466 7.59 33.17 9.04
N LYS A 467 8.27 32.92 7.93
CA LYS A 467 7.77 33.08 6.57
C LYS A 467 8.20 31.88 5.73
N LEU A 468 7.24 31.19 5.11
CA LEU A 468 7.53 30.22 4.05
C LEU A 468 7.93 30.97 2.78
N LEU A 469 9.00 30.54 2.15
CA LEU A 469 9.49 31.05 0.86
C LEU A 469 9.30 29.95 -0.20
N LYS A 470 9.54 30.30 -1.46
CA LYS A 470 9.43 29.33 -2.56
C LYS A 470 10.42 28.16 -2.37
N ASP A 471 10.08 27.00 -2.93
CA ASP A 471 10.91 25.79 -2.94
C ASP A 471 11.32 25.29 -1.54
N GLN A 472 10.39 25.37 -0.57
CA GLN A 472 10.56 24.96 0.83
C GLN A 472 11.65 25.72 1.61
N TRP A 473 12.21 26.79 1.03
CA TRP A 473 13.01 27.73 1.79
C TRP A 473 12.14 28.45 2.81
N TYR A 474 12.76 28.98 3.86
CA TYR A 474 12.01 29.70 4.88
C TYR A 474 12.87 30.75 5.56
N ALA A 475 12.20 31.75 6.13
CA ALA A 475 12.85 32.77 6.93
C ALA A 475 12.32 32.78 8.36
N LEU A 476 13.23 33.01 9.30
CA LEU A 476 12.91 33.18 10.72
C LEU A 476 13.35 34.57 11.17
N SER A 477 12.54 35.22 12.00
CA SER A 477 12.88 36.54 12.54
C SER A 477 13.38 36.47 13.98
N GLN A 478 14.41 37.25 14.28
CA GLN A 478 14.93 37.47 15.62
C GLN A 478 15.33 38.95 15.74
N GLU A 479 14.90 39.61 16.81
CA GLU A 479 15.20 41.04 17.06
C GLU A 479 14.79 41.95 15.88
N GLY A 480 13.63 41.66 15.26
CA GLY A 480 13.10 42.43 14.15
C GLY A 480 13.80 42.25 12.79
N LYS A 481 14.83 41.40 12.70
CA LYS A 481 15.52 41.06 11.45
C LYS A 481 15.24 39.61 11.04
N TRP A 482 15.31 39.32 9.74
CA TRP A 482 15.01 38.02 9.14
C TRP A 482 16.27 37.34 8.62
N SER A 483 16.42 36.05 8.86
CA SER A 483 17.47 35.21 8.25
C SER A 483 16.83 34.10 7.43
N ILE A 484 17.42 33.80 6.26
CA ILE A 484 16.96 32.76 5.34
C ILE A 484 17.61 31.43 5.71
N TYR A 485 16.82 30.36 5.61
CA TYR A 485 17.21 28.98 5.84
C TYR A 485 16.82 28.14 4.61
N SER A 486 17.75 27.29 4.19
CA SER A 486 17.50 26.28 3.16
C SER A 486 16.54 25.19 3.65
N PRO A 487 15.96 24.39 2.74
CA PRO A 487 15.08 23.27 3.10
C PRO A 487 15.70 22.24 4.05
N ASN A 488 17.04 22.19 4.17
CA ASN A 488 17.77 21.34 5.12
C ASN A 488 18.21 22.07 6.41
N GLY A 489 17.71 23.29 6.64
CA GLY A 489 17.94 24.04 7.87
C GLY A 489 19.28 24.77 7.96
N LYS A 490 20.04 24.86 6.86
CA LYS A 490 21.28 25.64 6.83
C LYS A 490 20.93 27.12 6.68
N GLN A 491 21.38 27.93 7.64
CA GLN A 491 21.22 29.38 7.57
C GLN A 491 22.11 29.96 6.46
N TRP A 492 21.56 30.91 5.70
CA TRP A 492 22.32 31.67 4.71
C TRP A 492 23.32 32.64 5.37
N SER A 493 24.54 32.65 4.79
CA SER A 493 25.62 33.66 4.91
C SER A 493 26.02 34.16 6.31
N LYS A 494 26.56 33.27 7.17
CA LYS A 494 27.38 33.66 8.33
C LYS A 494 26.73 34.70 9.28
N GLY A 495 25.40 34.70 9.42
CA GLY A 495 24.69 35.54 10.38
C GLY A 495 24.21 36.89 9.84
N GLU A 496 24.14 37.08 8.51
CA GLU A 496 23.44 38.24 7.97
C GLU A 496 21.91 38.16 8.22
N ALA A 497 21.34 39.32 8.54
CA ALA A 497 19.93 39.47 8.84
C ALA A 497 19.34 40.68 8.11
N PHE A 498 18.14 40.52 7.58
CA PHE A 498 17.49 41.44 6.64
C PHE A 498 16.28 42.11 7.28
N ASP A 499 16.00 43.34 6.88
CA ASP A 499 14.77 44.04 7.26
C ASP A 499 13.55 43.42 6.58
N GLU A 500 13.72 42.87 5.38
CA GLU A 500 12.64 42.32 4.58
C GLU A 500 13.16 41.30 3.55
N ILE A 501 12.32 40.30 3.23
CA ILE A 501 12.58 39.27 2.22
C ILE A 501 11.34 39.11 1.34
N ARG A 502 11.55 39.07 0.02
CA ARG A 502 10.52 38.84 -1.01
C ARG A 502 11.01 37.80 -2.03
N ASP A 503 10.15 36.85 -2.38
CA ASP A 503 10.41 35.92 -3.49
C ASP A 503 10.44 36.66 -4.84
N THR A 504 11.31 36.21 -5.74
CA THR A 504 11.30 36.66 -7.13
C THR A 504 10.30 35.83 -7.95
N SER A 505 9.79 36.39 -9.05
CA SER A 505 8.78 35.72 -9.89
C SER A 505 9.30 34.52 -10.69
N ASN A 506 10.62 34.35 -10.76
CA ASN A 506 11.29 33.54 -11.78
C ASN A 506 12.15 32.39 -11.24
N GLU A 507 12.11 32.08 -9.93
CA GLU A 507 12.97 31.04 -9.33
C GLU A 507 14.46 31.38 -9.43
N GLU A 508 14.78 32.67 -9.46
CA GLU A 508 16.17 33.15 -9.53
C GLU A 508 16.68 33.59 -8.14
N GLY A 509 15.91 33.28 -7.08
CA GLY A 509 16.19 33.58 -5.68
C GLY A 509 15.31 34.67 -5.07
N TRP A 510 15.88 35.55 -4.25
CA TRP A 510 15.16 36.51 -3.41
C TRP A 510 15.65 37.94 -3.56
N LEU A 511 14.71 38.86 -3.37
CA LEU A 511 15.04 40.24 -3.02
C LEU A 511 15.09 40.38 -1.51
N VAL A 512 16.25 40.78 -0.99
CA VAL A 512 16.47 41.03 0.44
C VAL A 512 16.76 42.50 0.67
N ARG A 513 16.22 43.09 1.74
CA ARG A 513 16.47 44.48 2.11
C ARG A 513 17.37 44.56 3.33
N LYS A 514 18.45 45.32 3.23
CA LYS A 514 19.34 45.67 4.33
C LYS A 514 19.38 47.19 4.44
N ASP A 515 18.87 47.70 5.56
CA ASP A 515 18.65 49.13 5.80
C ASP A 515 17.74 49.76 4.73
N THR A 516 18.32 50.54 3.82
CA THR A 516 17.61 51.24 2.73
C THR A 516 17.77 50.58 1.36
N LEU A 517 18.70 49.63 1.22
CA LEU A 517 19.07 49.05 -0.07
C LEU A 517 18.53 47.62 -0.19
N TRP A 518 18.07 47.30 -1.39
CA TRP A 518 17.69 45.97 -1.82
C TRP A 518 18.86 45.27 -2.49
N GLN A 519 18.92 43.95 -2.35
CA GLN A 519 19.90 43.08 -2.98
C GLN A 519 19.17 41.93 -3.67
N LEU A 520 19.69 41.46 -4.81
CA LEU A 520 19.23 40.26 -5.49
C LEU A 520 20.20 39.13 -5.13
N VAL A 521 19.66 38.06 -4.59
CA VAL A 521 20.41 36.91 -4.09
C VAL A 521 19.84 35.67 -4.73
N ASN A 522 20.68 34.82 -5.31
CA ASN A 522 20.22 33.56 -5.90
C ASN A 522 20.09 32.44 -4.84
N TYR A 523 19.52 31.29 -5.24
CA TYR A 523 19.40 30.13 -4.36
C TYR A 523 20.74 29.53 -3.92
N ASP A 524 21.82 29.75 -4.69
CA ASP A 524 23.19 29.40 -4.32
C ASP A 524 23.83 30.39 -3.34
N MET A 525 23.03 31.30 -2.77
CA MET A 525 23.47 32.17 -1.69
C MET A 525 24.49 33.23 -2.13
N GLU A 526 24.55 33.53 -3.42
CA GLU A 526 25.40 34.56 -4.03
C GLU A 526 24.62 35.85 -4.25
N VAL A 527 25.22 36.98 -3.83
CA VAL A 527 24.70 38.31 -4.15
C VAL A 527 24.98 38.58 -5.62
N LYS A 528 23.93 38.60 -6.45
CA LYS A 528 24.03 38.95 -7.87
C LYS A 528 23.99 40.45 -8.09
N ILE A 529 23.24 41.18 -7.25
CA ILE A 529 23.15 42.64 -7.29
C ILE A 529 23.14 43.16 -5.85
N ASP A 530 24.10 44.00 -5.47
CA ASP A 530 24.36 44.35 -4.07
C ASP A 530 23.70 45.65 -3.58
N SER A 531 23.24 46.51 -4.50
CA SER A 531 22.82 47.88 -4.20
C SER A 531 21.69 48.33 -5.11
N MET A 532 20.43 48.15 -4.69
CA MET A 532 19.26 48.59 -5.45
C MET A 532 18.37 49.50 -4.61
N VAL A 533 17.95 50.63 -5.19
CA VAL A 533 16.86 51.45 -4.62
C VAL A 533 15.56 51.09 -5.33
N GLN A 534 14.59 50.58 -4.57
CA GLN A 534 13.23 50.25 -5.04
C GLN A 534 13.17 49.42 -6.34
N PRO A 535 13.64 48.16 -6.34
CA PRO A 535 13.67 47.32 -7.54
C PRO A 535 12.25 47.03 -8.08
N VAL A 536 12.11 47.11 -9.40
CA VAL A 536 10.92 46.68 -10.14
C VAL A 536 11.26 45.39 -10.87
N LEU A 537 10.59 44.30 -10.48
CA LEU A 537 10.78 42.98 -11.09
C LEU A 537 10.01 42.89 -12.40
N VAL A 538 10.67 42.44 -13.47
CA VAL A 538 10.03 42.17 -14.77
C VAL A 538 10.24 40.71 -15.11
N LYS A 539 9.13 39.97 -15.09
CA LYS A 539 9.08 38.54 -15.39
C LYS A 539 9.84 38.23 -16.69
N ASP A 540 10.72 37.23 -16.64
CA ASP A 540 11.49 36.66 -17.76
C ASP A 540 12.63 37.51 -18.32
N LYS A 541 12.91 38.68 -17.74
CA LYS A 541 13.94 39.59 -18.26
C LYS A 541 14.99 39.99 -17.23
N GLY A 542 14.53 40.35 -16.03
CA GLY A 542 15.43 40.77 -14.96
C GLY A 542 14.83 41.84 -14.07
N VAL A 543 15.71 42.69 -13.54
CA VAL A 543 15.36 43.73 -12.57
C VAL A 543 15.80 45.10 -13.06
N ILE A 544 14.93 46.09 -12.86
CA ILE A 544 15.25 47.50 -13.06
C ILE A 544 15.25 48.17 -11.70
N SER A 545 16.31 48.91 -11.39
CA SER A 545 16.43 49.63 -10.12
C SER A 545 17.18 50.94 -10.31
N LYS A 546 17.08 51.84 -9.32
CA LYS A 546 17.92 53.04 -9.26
C LYS A 546 19.21 52.76 -8.49
N TRP A 547 20.34 53.18 -9.05
CA TRP A 547 21.66 53.16 -8.44
C TRP A 547 22.36 54.50 -8.69
N ASN A 548 22.86 55.17 -7.64
CA ASN A 548 23.51 56.50 -7.75
C ASN A 548 22.73 57.54 -8.57
N SER A 549 21.40 57.55 -8.44
CA SER A 549 20.46 58.40 -9.22
C SER A 549 20.32 58.06 -10.71
N GLN A 550 20.91 56.95 -11.18
CA GLN A 550 20.73 56.43 -12.53
C GLN A 550 19.86 55.17 -12.52
N TRP A 551 19.08 54.95 -13.57
CA TRP A 551 18.35 53.69 -13.76
C TRP A 551 19.27 52.65 -14.36
N VAL A 552 19.31 51.46 -13.76
CA VAL A 552 20.12 50.34 -14.23
C VAL A 552 19.23 49.13 -14.44
N ALA A 553 19.36 48.51 -15.62
CA ALA A 553 18.72 47.25 -15.95
C ALA A 553 19.74 46.11 -15.84
N HIS A 554 19.41 45.08 -15.08
CA HIS A 554 20.19 43.86 -14.96
C HIS A 554 19.35 42.66 -15.38
N GLN A 555 20.00 41.65 -15.94
CA GLN A 555 19.45 40.31 -16.04
C GLN A 555 19.39 39.65 -14.65
N TRP A 556 18.66 38.54 -14.53
CA TRP A 556 18.53 37.81 -13.27
C TRP A 556 19.85 37.22 -12.74
N ASP A 557 20.80 36.94 -13.63
CA ASP A 557 22.16 36.49 -13.28
C ASP A 557 23.05 37.61 -12.70
N GLY A 558 22.57 38.85 -12.67
CA GLY A 558 23.31 40.04 -12.23
C GLY A 558 24.04 40.78 -13.36
N THR A 559 24.01 40.28 -14.60
CA THR A 559 24.65 40.92 -15.75
C THR A 559 24.01 42.28 -16.02
N LYS A 560 24.81 43.35 -15.97
CA LYS A 560 24.37 44.71 -16.29
C LYS A 560 24.13 44.84 -17.79
N ILE A 561 22.89 45.14 -18.18
CA ILE A 561 22.49 45.37 -19.57
C ILE A 561 22.81 46.82 -19.96
N SER A 562 22.32 47.77 -19.18
CA SER A 562 22.57 49.20 -19.42
C SER A 562 22.28 50.07 -18.21
N GLU A 563 22.79 51.30 -18.25
CA GLU A 563 22.61 52.34 -17.24
C GLU A 563 22.33 53.69 -17.92
N HIS A 564 21.31 54.39 -17.44
CA HIS A 564 20.84 55.64 -18.02
C HIS A 564 20.48 56.67 -16.96
N ASP A 565 20.90 57.91 -17.19
CA ASP A 565 20.33 59.08 -16.53
C ASP A 565 19.00 59.44 -17.21
N ALA A 566 17.89 58.98 -16.63
CA ALA A 566 16.54 59.01 -17.19
C ALA A 566 15.48 59.20 -16.10
N ASP A 567 14.29 59.63 -16.49
CA ASP A 567 13.12 59.72 -15.59
C ASP A 567 12.56 58.33 -15.30
N THR A 568 12.43 57.49 -16.34
CA THR A 568 12.01 56.08 -16.23
C THR A 568 12.77 55.19 -17.22
N LEU A 569 12.93 53.91 -16.84
CA LEU A 569 13.50 52.85 -17.66
C LEU A 569 12.59 51.61 -17.58
N SER A 570 12.30 50.97 -18.72
CA SER A 570 11.49 49.75 -18.75
C SER A 570 11.91 48.80 -19.86
N PHE A 571 11.81 47.48 -19.63
CA PHE A 571 11.99 46.49 -20.68
C PHE A 571 10.85 46.50 -21.71
N MET A 572 11.20 46.43 -23.00
CA MET A 572 10.26 46.29 -24.13
C MET A 572 9.95 44.82 -24.42
N ASN A 573 8.78 44.49 -24.96
CA ASN A 573 8.30 43.11 -25.15
C ASN A 573 9.27 42.17 -25.93
N HIS A 574 9.17 40.86 -25.66
CA HIS A 574 9.83 39.71 -26.34
C HIS A 574 11.36 39.66 -26.43
N GLU A 575 12.09 40.75 -26.17
CA GLU A 575 13.57 40.80 -26.19
C GLU A 575 14.13 41.67 -25.04
N LEU A 576 15.46 41.79 -24.95
CA LEU A 576 16.18 42.62 -23.95
C LEU A 576 16.25 44.13 -24.28
N ASP A 577 15.42 44.59 -25.22
CA ASP A 577 15.34 45.99 -25.60
C ASP A 577 14.82 46.87 -24.44
N LEU A 578 15.34 48.09 -24.34
CA LEU A 578 15.01 49.03 -23.26
C LEU A 578 14.34 50.30 -23.79
N LEU A 579 13.24 50.70 -23.16
CA LEU A 579 12.60 52.00 -23.35
C LEU A 579 13.13 52.98 -22.30
N ILE A 580 13.69 54.08 -22.78
CA ILE A 580 14.29 55.14 -21.98
C ILE A 580 13.42 56.40 -22.13
N GLU A 581 12.93 56.94 -21.01
CA GLU A 581 12.23 58.24 -20.99
C GLU A 581 13.07 59.27 -20.22
N LYS A 582 13.36 60.41 -20.86
CA LYS A 582 14.02 61.57 -20.24
C LYS A 582 13.42 62.87 -20.75
N ASP A 583 13.04 63.78 -19.86
CA ASP A 583 12.42 65.07 -20.21
C ASP A 583 11.20 64.90 -21.15
N LYS A 584 10.37 63.87 -20.90
CA LYS A 584 9.23 63.46 -21.75
C LYS A 584 9.60 63.03 -23.19
N LYS A 585 10.87 62.74 -23.45
CA LYS A 585 11.36 62.20 -24.73
C LYS A 585 11.68 60.72 -24.57
N HIS A 586 11.23 59.93 -25.54
CA HIS A 586 11.46 58.49 -25.57
C HIS A 586 12.63 58.15 -26.49
N SER A 587 13.42 57.16 -26.10
CA SER A 587 14.41 56.48 -26.95
C SER A 587 14.36 54.98 -26.70
N ILE A 588 14.72 54.18 -27.70
CA ILE A 588 14.86 52.73 -27.57
C ILE A 588 16.34 52.39 -27.64
N GLN A 589 16.81 51.56 -26.73
CA GLN A 589 18.08 50.85 -26.87
C GLN A 589 17.80 49.41 -27.29
N PHE A 590 18.35 49.01 -28.44
CA PHE A 590 18.26 47.63 -28.90
C PHE A 590 19.30 46.75 -28.20
N GLN A 591 19.12 45.43 -28.22
CA GLN A 591 20.11 44.46 -27.72
C GLN A 591 21.52 44.65 -28.34
N SER A 592 21.61 45.15 -29.57
CA SER A 592 22.89 45.50 -30.22
C SER A 592 23.63 46.68 -29.56
N GLY A 593 23.02 47.35 -28.57
CA GLY A 593 23.55 48.53 -27.88
C GLY A 593 23.23 49.86 -28.59
N LYS A 594 22.69 49.81 -29.82
CA LYS A 594 22.30 51.01 -30.59
C LYS A 594 21.12 51.71 -29.92
N ILE A 595 21.16 53.04 -29.86
CA ILE A 595 20.10 53.87 -29.29
C ILE A 595 19.42 54.69 -30.40
N LEU A 596 18.11 54.53 -30.53
CA LEU A 596 17.27 55.27 -31.47
C LEU A 596 16.34 56.23 -30.74
N SER A 597 16.46 57.53 -31.05
CA SER A 597 15.58 58.54 -30.49
C SER A 597 14.21 58.57 -31.19
N LEU A 598 13.14 58.61 -30.40
CA LEU A 598 11.75 58.57 -30.89
C LEU A 598 11.04 59.92 -30.86
N HIS A 599 11.73 61.02 -30.54
CA HIS A 599 11.13 62.36 -30.40
C HIS A 599 10.36 62.86 -31.64
N LYS A 600 10.67 62.32 -32.83
CA LYS A 600 9.99 62.64 -34.10
C LYS A 600 8.71 61.83 -34.31
N TYR A 601 8.40 60.88 -33.44
CA TYR A 601 7.32 59.92 -33.59
C TYR A 601 6.34 60.03 -32.42
N THR A 602 5.11 59.60 -32.66
CA THR A 602 4.02 59.61 -31.65
C THR A 602 3.52 58.21 -31.29
N ASP A 603 3.95 57.21 -32.05
CA ASP A 603 3.57 55.80 -31.87
C ASP A 603 4.62 54.92 -32.58
N TRP A 604 4.90 53.73 -32.04
CA TRP A 604 5.89 52.81 -32.61
C TRP A 604 5.65 51.36 -32.19
N ASN A 605 6.06 50.42 -33.04
CA ASN A 605 6.13 49.00 -32.73
C ASN A 605 7.40 48.38 -33.35
N ILE A 606 8.06 47.50 -32.61
CA ILE A 606 9.31 46.82 -32.99
C ILE A 606 8.98 45.36 -33.32
N THR A 607 9.57 44.83 -34.40
CA THR A 607 9.50 43.41 -34.76
C THR A 607 10.89 42.92 -35.14
N HIS A 608 11.33 41.82 -34.55
CA HIS A 608 12.52 41.08 -34.98
C HIS A 608 12.10 40.06 -36.04
N ILE A 609 12.74 40.07 -37.21
CA ILE A 609 12.43 39.10 -38.27
C ILE A 609 13.32 37.86 -38.17
N LYS A 610 12.73 36.69 -38.41
CA LYS A 610 13.43 35.40 -38.44
C LYS A 610 14.17 35.25 -39.77
N MET A 611 15.27 35.98 -39.92
CA MET A 611 16.21 35.84 -41.03
C MET A 611 17.58 35.43 -40.47
N ASP A 612 17.96 34.18 -40.72
CA ASP A 612 19.26 33.60 -40.31
C ASP A 612 19.53 33.76 -38.80
N SER A 613 20.80 33.85 -38.38
CA SER A 613 21.20 33.94 -36.96
C SER A 613 21.20 35.35 -36.35
N LEU A 614 20.81 36.38 -37.12
CA LEU A 614 21.01 37.79 -36.75
C LEU A 614 19.75 38.53 -36.26
N ASN A 615 18.54 37.97 -36.44
CA ASN A 615 17.24 38.52 -35.99
C ASN A 615 17.11 40.06 -36.01
N PRO A 616 17.29 40.71 -37.18
CA PRO A 616 17.35 42.17 -37.25
C PRO A 616 16.02 42.84 -36.85
N ALA A 617 16.11 43.95 -36.13
CA ALA A 617 14.94 44.71 -35.67
C ALA A 617 14.45 45.71 -36.71
N TYR A 618 13.13 45.74 -36.91
CA TYR A 618 12.43 46.69 -37.76
C TYR A 618 11.35 47.42 -36.96
N LEU A 619 11.22 48.72 -37.21
CA LEU A 619 10.31 49.58 -36.48
C LEU A 619 9.26 50.17 -37.41
N SER A 620 8.00 49.93 -37.10
CA SER A 620 6.91 50.76 -37.58
C SER A 620 6.81 51.99 -36.70
N VAL A 621 6.89 53.20 -37.26
CA VAL A 621 6.89 54.44 -36.49
C VAL A 621 5.94 55.47 -37.09
N LYS A 622 5.09 56.11 -36.26
CA LYS A 622 4.15 57.15 -36.70
C LYS A 622 4.74 58.54 -36.54
N SER A 623 5.00 59.21 -37.64
CA SER A 623 5.58 60.57 -37.65
C SER A 623 4.70 61.59 -36.93
N LYS A 624 5.33 62.45 -36.13
CA LYS A 624 4.67 63.55 -35.42
C LYS A 624 4.15 64.63 -36.37
N SER A 625 4.85 64.87 -37.50
CA SER A 625 4.58 65.96 -38.43
C SER A 625 3.37 65.71 -39.33
N ASN A 626 3.28 64.51 -39.93
CA ASN A 626 2.23 64.18 -40.90
C ASN A 626 1.27 63.07 -40.41
N LYS A 627 1.49 62.54 -39.20
CA LYS A 627 0.69 61.47 -38.59
C LYS A 627 0.63 60.17 -39.41
N ARG A 628 1.62 59.94 -40.27
CA ARG A 628 1.75 58.73 -41.10
C ARG A 628 2.86 57.81 -40.60
N TYR A 629 2.67 56.51 -40.79
CA TYR A 629 3.66 55.48 -40.47
C TYR A 629 4.75 55.40 -41.54
N ALA A 630 5.98 55.20 -41.06
CA ALA A 630 7.18 54.84 -41.81
C ALA A 630 7.71 53.49 -41.31
N LEU A 631 8.61 52.88 -42.07
CA LEU A 631 9.39 51.72 -41.66
C LEU A 631 10.86 52.12 -41.50
N LEU A 632 11.44 51.83 -40.33
CA LEU A 632 12.85 52.01 -40.05
C LEU A 632 13.53 50.65 -39.78
N ASN A 633 14.84 50.59 -39.96
CA ASN A 633 15.67 49.53 -39.37
C ASN A 633 16.22 49.97 -37.99
N GLU A 634 16.97 49.09 -37.32
CA GLU A 634 17.63 49.37 -36.03
C GLU A 634 18.59 50.58 -36.04
N ASP A 635 19.17 50.94 -37.20
CA ASP A 635 20.03 52.13 -37.35
C ASP A 635 19.23 53.44 -37.42
N GLY A 636 17.89 53.35 -37.42
CA GLY A 636 17.02 54.49 -37.69
C GLY A 636 16.98 54.90 -39.17
N SER A 637 17.57 54.11 -40.07
CA SER A 637 17.51 54.34 -41.51
C SER A 637 16.08 54.10 -42.00
N GLN A 638 15.55 55.09 -42.71
CA GLN A 638 14.18 55.03 -43.21
C GLN A 638 14.08 54.19 -44.48
N ILE A 639 13.49 53.00 -44.36
CA ILE A 639 13.25 52.07 -45.47
C ILE A 639 11.99 52.45 -46.26
N MET A 640 10.93 52.84 -45.56
CA MET A 640 9.68 53.31 -46.18
C MET A 640 9.34 54.70 -45.64
N THR A 641 9.09 55.65 -46.55
CA THR A 641 8.74 57.04 -46.19
C THR A 641 7.40 57.13 -45.46
N PRO A 642 7.21 58.12 -44.56
CA PRO A 642 6.00 58.27 -43.77
C PRO A 642 4.81 58.71 -44.64
N GLN A 643 4.08 57.75 -45.20
CA GLN A 643 2.89 57.97 -46.04
C GLN A 643 1.71 57.06 -45.69
N PHE A 644 1.88 56.08 -44.81
CA PHE A 644 0.88 55.06 -44.51
C PHE A 644 -0.01 55.45 -43.31
N SER A 645 -1.28 55.09 -43.32
CA SER A 645 -2.17 55.28 -42.17
C SER A 645 -2.01 54.20 -41.08
N LYS A 646 -1.47 53.03 -41.46
CA LYS A 646 -1.13 51.89 -40.60
C LYS A 646 0.02 51.12 -41.26
N LEU A 647 0.93 50.57 -40.46
CA LEU A 647 2.02 49.72 -40.94
C LEU A 647 2.34 48.67 -39.87
N ASN A 648 2.35 47.39 -40.25
CA ASN A 648 2.72 46.28 -39.38
C ASN A 648 3.86 45.48 -40.03
N VAL A 649 4.78 44.97 -39.22
CA VAL A 649 5.90 44.11 -39.64
C VAL A 649 5.72 42.73 -39.00
N TYR A 650 5.90 41.66 -39.78
CA TYR A 650 5.76 40.27 -39.35
C TYR A 650 7.10 39.54 -39.45
N GLU A 651 7.28 38.49 -38.64
CA GLU A 651 8.55 37.78 -38.48
C GLU A 651 9.05 37.12 -39.78
N GLU A 652 8.17 36.80 -40.73
CA GLU A 652 8.49 36.23 -42.05
C GLU A 652 9.08 37.24 -43.06
N GLY A 653 9.44 38.44 -42.61
CA GLY A 653 9.98 39.48 -43.50
C GLY A 653 8.92 40.16 -44.38
N VAL A 654 7.65 40.04 -44.00
CA VAL A 654 6.50 40.66 -44.68
C VAL A 654 6.05 41.92 -43.92
N VAL A 655 5.73 42.97 -44.66
CA VAL A 655 5.21 44.24 -44.14
C VAL A 655 3.85 44.50 -44.75
N THR A 656 2.84 44.79 -43.94
CA THR A 656 1.53 45.26 -44.42
C THR A 656 1.38 46.74 -44.15
N ALA A 657 1.08 47.54 -45.18
CA ALA A 657 0.94 48.98 -45.04
C ALA A 657 -0.35 49.50 -45.69
N LYS A 658 -1.06 50.39 -45.00
CA LYS A 658 -2.35 50.95 -45.42
C LYS A 658 -2.19 52.31 -46.08
N TYR A 659 -2.53 52.38 -47.36
CA TYR A 659 -2.53 53.61 -48.16
C TYR A 659 -3.94 53.89 -48.69
N GLY A 660 -4.49 55.06 -48.36
CA GLY A 660 -5.90 55.35 -48.59
C GLY A 660 -6.81 54.37 -47.85
N SER A 661 -7.77 53.76 -48.58
CA SER A 661 -8.70 52.76 -48.06
C SER A 661 -8.20 51.31 -48.18
N LEU A 662 -7.00 51.09 -48.72
CA LEU A 662 -6.48 49.76 -49.03
C LEU A 662 -5.17 49.47 -48.29
N GLU A 663 -4.95 48.19 -48.01
CA GLU A 663 -3.74 47.62 -47.43
C GLU A 663 -2.96 46.85 -48.50
N TYR A 664 -1.65 46.97 -48.46
CA TYR A 664 -0.72 46.41 -49.44
C TYR A 664 0.40 45.66 -48.74
N PHE A 665 0.96 44.68 -49.44
CA PHE A 665 2.12 43.93 -48.99
C PHE A 665 3.41 44.51 -49.54
N TYR A 666 4.40 44.65 -48.67
CA TYR A 666 5.76 45.04 -48.95
C TYR A 666 6.72 44.02 -48.32
N SER A 667 7.92 43.90 -48.84
CA SER A 667 9.02 43.27 -48.11
C SER A 667 9.59 44.24 -47.08
N VAL A 668 10.34 43.73 -46.10
CA VAL A 668 11.15 44.55 -45.17
C VAL A 668 12.22 45.42 -45.85
N LYS A 669 12.44 45.25 -47.17
CA LYS A 669 13.26 46.12 -48.02
C LYS A 669 12.44 47.23 -48.71
N GLY A 670 11.16 47.37 -48.39
CA GLY A 670 10.27 48.37 -48.95
C GLY A 670 9.74 48.07 -50.37
N LYS A 671 9.99 46.87 -50.92
CA LYS A 671 9.50 46.49 -52.26
C LYS A 671 8.10 45.93 -52.18
N LYS A 672 7.18 46.42 -53.02
CA LYS A 672 5.81 45.91 -53.11
C LYS A 672 5.81 44.44 -53.56
N ILE A 673 5.13 43.56 -52.81
CA ILE A 673 5.01 42.14 -53.15
C ILE A 673 3.89 41.94 -54.19
N PHE A 674 2.78 42.66 -54.02
CA PHE A 674 1.60 42.59 -54.87
C PHE A 674 1.13 43.96 -55.33
N ASN A 675 0.72 44.07 -56.60
CA ASN A 675 0.23 45.35 -57.14
C ASN A 675 -1.17 45.71 -56.60
N GLU A 676 -2.04 44.72 -56.40
CA GLU A 676 -3.39 44.94 -55.89
C GLU A 676 -3.41 45.30 -54.39
N GLY A 677 -4.44 46.05 -54.00
CA GLY A 677 -4.70 46.42 -52.60
C GLY A 677 -5.94 45.72 -52.04
N TYR A 678 -5.96 45.52 -50.73
CA TYR A 678 -7.01 44.79 -50.02
C TYR A 678 -7.71 45.70 -49.03
N SER A 679 -9.03 45.58 -48.87
CA SER A 679 -9.77 46.33 -47.85
C SER A 679 -9.35 45.99 -46.42
N SER A 680 -8.82 44.78 -46.19
CA SER A 680 -8.21 44.37 -44.92
C SER A 680 -7.30 43.16 -45.16
N ILE A 681 -6.18 43.11 -44.44
CA ILE A 681 -5.28 41.96 -44.33
C ILE A 681 -5.26 41.56 -42.85
N LYS A 682 -5.44 40.27 -42.58
CA LYS A 682 -5.25 39.69 -41.24
C LYS A 682 -4.20 38.60 -41.34
N TYR A 683 -3.36 38.49 -40.32
CA TYR A 683 -2.33 37.47 -40.23
C TYR A 683 -2.69 36.49 -39.11
N ASP A 684 -2.57 35.20 -39.38
CA ASP A 684 -2.86 34.09 -38.46
C ASP A 684 -1.97 32.89 -38.81
N ASN A 685 -1.18 32.39 -37.84
CA ASN A 685 -0.35 31.19 -37.94
C ASN A 685 0.42 31.02 -39.28
N GLY A 686 1.22 32.02 -39.66
CA GLY A 686 2.02 31.97 -40.90
C GLY A 686 1.21 32.20 -42.19
N VAL A 687 -0.04 32.64 -42.09
CA VAL A 687 -0.94 32.83 -43.22
C VAL A 687 -1.61 34.19 -43.19
N PHE A 688 -1.71 34.83 -44.34
CA PHE A 688 -2.41 36.10 -44.51
C PHE A 688 -3.79 35.90 -45.13
N HIS A 689 -4.85 36.26 -44.40
CA HIS A 689 -6.21 36.33 -44.89
C HIS A 689 -6.47 37.68 -45.56
N LEU A 690 -6.88 37.62 -46.82
CA LEU A 690 -7.02 38.77 -47.70
C LEU A 690 -8.50 39.14 -47.83
N LYS A 691 -8.92 40.37 -47.51
CA LYS A 691 -10.31 40.81 -47.70
C LYS A 691 -10.40 41.87 -48.79
N SER A 692 -11.25 41.68 -49.79
CA SER A 692 -11.57 42.70 -50.80
C SER A 692 -13.01 42.58 -51.25
N LYS A 693 -13.73 43.70 -51.39
CA LYS A 693 -15.14 43.76 -51.80
C LYS A 693 -16.05 42.77 -51.04
N GLY A 694 -15.83 42.63 -49.73
CA GLY A 694 -16.60 41.72 -48.87
C GLY A 694 -16.23 40.23 -49.01
N LYS A 695 -15.31 39.88 -49.90
CA LYS A 695 -14.82 38.51 -50.10
C LYS A 695 -13.46 38.30 -49.46
N TYR A 696 -13.12 37.04 -49.22
CA TYR A 696 -11.92 36.57 -48.54
C TYR A 696 -11.08 35.68 -49.46
N GLY A 697 -9.77 35.82 -49.33
CA GLY A 697 -8.74 35.06 -50.01
C GLY A 697 -7.60 34.79 -49.03
N LEU A 698 -6.47 34.32 -49.55
CA LEU A 698 -5.40 33.80 -48.74
C LEU A 698 -4.04 34.01 -49.40
N PHE A 699 -3.00 34.28 -48.61
CA PHE A 699 -1.61 34.33 -49.04
C PHE A 699 -0.73 33.61 -48.03
N VAL A 700 0.08 32.65 -48.50
CA VAL A 700 1.05 31.93 -47.68
C VAL A 700 2.45 32.39 -48.08
N PRO A 701 3.21 33.08 -47.20
CA PRO A 701 4.52 33.66 -47.53
C PRO A 701 5.54 32.62 -47.99
N ASP A 702 5.69 31.51 -47.26
CA ASP A 702 6.76 30.52 -47.49
C ASP A 702 6.65 29.80 -48.83
N SER A 703 5.42 29.56 -49.31
CA SER A 703 5.16 28.92 -50.61
C SER A 703 4.87 29.92 -51.73
N THR A 704 4.80 31.22 -51.40
CA THR A 704 4.29 32.31 -52.26
C THR A 704 2.88 32.08 -52.82
N PHE A 705 2.14 31.10 -52.30
CA PHE A 705 0.83 30.71 -52.82
C PHE A 705 -0.24 31.75 -52.49
N LYS A 706 -1.10 32.08 -53.46
CA LYS A 706 -2.14 33.10 -53.31
C LYS A 706 -3.48 32.69 -53.91
N ILE A 707 -4.54 32.83 -53.10
CA ILE A 707 -5.94 32.74 -53.49
C ILE A 707 -6.54 34.17 -53.50
N PRO A 708 -7.04 34.67 -54.64
CA PRO A 708 -7.68 35.97 -54.68
C PRO A 708 -8.97 36.00 -53.86
N PRO A 709 -9.41 37.16 -53.35
CA PRO A 709 -10.63 37.24 -52.55
C PRO A 709 -11.89 36.78 -53.32
N MET A 710 -12.43 35.62 -52.94
CA MET A 710 -13.60 35.00 -53.60
C MET A 710 -14.53 34.21 -52.67
N PHE A 711 -14.13 34.00 -51.41
CA PHE A 711 -14.90 33.30 -50.37
C PHE A 711 -15.69 34.30 -49.52
N ASP A 712 -16.78 33.85 -48.91
CA ASP A 712 -17.62 34.67 -48.02
C ASP A 712 -16.99 34.87 -46.64
N GLU A 713 -16.10 33.96 -46.24
CA GLU A 713 -15.39 33.96 -44.96
C GLU A 713 -13.91 33.59 -45.15
N PRO A 714 -13.01 33.92 -44.19
CA PRO A 714 -11.61 33.48 -44.20
C PRO A 714 -11.52 31.94 -44.33
N LEU A 715 -10.65 31.46 -45.23
CA LEU A 715 -10.41 30.03 -45.36
C LEU A 715 -9.69 29.49 -44.11
N SER A 716 -10.06 28.31 -43.65
CA SER A 716 -9.45 27.66 -42.48
C SER A 716 -8.63 26.44 -42.90
N ARG A 717 -7.44 26.25 -42.31
CA ARG A 717 -6.62 25.06 -42.52
C ARG A 717 -7.27 23.86 -41.82
N THR A 718 -7.25 22.67 -42.42
CA THR A 718 -7.78 21.43 -41.81
C THR A 718 -6.71 20.35 -41.73
N HIS A 719 -7.01 19.25 -41.02
CA HIS A 719 -6.18 18.02 -41.01
C HIS A 719 -6.61 17.01 -42.09
N LEU A 720 -7.72 17.26 -42.78
CA LEU A 720 -8.31 16.33 -43.75
C LEU A 720 -7.43 16.22 -44.99
N LYS A 721 -7.29 14.99 -45.48
CA LYS A 721 -6.58 14.71 -46.73
C LYS A 721 -7.47 13.93 -47.69
N LYS A 722 -7.35 14.28 -48.97
CA LYS A 722 -7.91 13.50 -50.07
C LYS A 722 -6.82 13.32 -51.12
N ASP A 723 -6.58 12.07 -51.51
CA ASP A 723 -5.52 11.70 -52.45
C ASP A 723 -4.11 12.23 -52.05
N GLY A 724 -3.86 12.33 -50.74
CA GLY A 724 -2.59 12.84 -50.18
C GLY A 724 -2.49 14.37 -50.05
N GLU A 725 -3.39 15.14 -50.65
CA GLU A 725 -3.40 16.61 -50.56
C GLU A 725 -4.15 17.10 -49.30
N LEU A 726 -3.60 18.11 -48.62
CA LEU A 726 -4.26 18.77 -47.48
C LEU A 726 -5.43 19.63 -47.96
N LEU A 727 -6.59 19.44 -47.35
CA LEU A 727 -7.79 20.20 -47.65
C LEU A 727 -7.91 21.44 -46.75
N TRP A 728 -8.40 22.52 -47.34
CA TRP A 728 -8.80 23.75 -46.68
C TRP A 728 -10.32 23.82 -46.64
N MET A 729 -10.85 24.41 -45.58
CA MET A 729 -12.28 24.68 -45.46
C MET A 729 -12.57 26.11 -45.90
N GLY A 730 -13.48 26.28 -46.85
CA GLY A 730 -13.93 27.59 -47.31
C GLY A 730 -15.46 27.70 -47.28
N LYS A 731 -15.96 28.93 -47.34
CA LYS A 731 -17.40 29.24 -47.50
C LYS A 731 -17.63 30.12 -48.71
N LYS A 732 -18.60 29.80 -49.56
CA LYS A 732 -18.91 30.54 -50.80
C LYS A 732 -20.37 30.30 -51.17
N GLY A 733 -21.10 31.37 -51.44
CA GLY A 733 -22.55 31.29 -51.64
C GLY A 733 -23.30 30.86 -50.38
N GLY A 734 -22.78 31.18 -49.19
CA GLY A 734 -23.37 30.79 -47.90
C GLY A 734 -23.14 29.33 -47.49
N LYS A 735 -22.53 28.51 -48.35
CA LYS A 735 -22.25 27.09 -48.09
C LYS A 735 -20.76 26.83 -47.86
N TYR A 736 -20.44 25.92 -46.93
CA TYR A 736 -19.12 25.38 -46.63
C TYR A 736 -18.76 24.19 -47.50
N GLY A 737 -17.47 23.99 -47.67
CA GLY A 737 -16.92 22.77 -48.26
C GLY A 737 -15.40 22.73 -48.16
N LEU A 738 -14.85 21.60 -48.58
CA LEU A 738 -13.42 21.33 -48.59
C LEU A 738 -12.85 21.52 -49.99
N LEU A 739 -11.64 22.06 -50.06
CA LEU A 739 -10.93 22.34 -51.30
C LEU A 739 -9.43 22.17 -51.10
N SER A 740 -8.70 21.75 -52.13
CA SER A 740 -7.25 21.87 -52.11
C SER A 740 -6.85 23.26 -52.61
N LEU A 741 -5.64 23.69 -52.28
CA LEU A 741 -5.13 24.98 -52.76
C LEU A 741 -5.12 25.02 -54.29
N SER A 742 -4.79 23.91 -54.96
CA SER A 742 -4.74 23.78 -56.42
C SER A 742 -6.12 23.93 -57.10
N ASN A 743 -7.20 23.45 -56.45
CA ASN A 743 -8.56 23.48 -57.01
C ASN A 743 -9.48 24.57 -56.41
N ALA A 744 -8.96 25.44 -55.54
CA ALA A 744 -9.72 26.46 -54.81
C ALA A 744 -10.63 27.34 -55.67
N LYS A 745 -10.27 27.57 -56.93
CA LYS A 745 -11.04 28.42 -57.86
C LYS A 745 -12.31 27.74 -58.38
N THR A 746 -12.29 26.42 -58.52
CA THR A 746 -13.36 25.62 -59.16
C THR A 746 -14.18 24.78 -58.18
N ALA A 747 -13.78 24.72 -56.91
CA ALA A 747 -14.46 23.95 -55.87
C ALA A 747 -15.93 24.37 -55.69
N ARG A 748 -16.82 23.37 -55.62
CA ARG A 748 -18.25 23.51 -55.28
C ARG A 748 -18.46 23.21 -53.79
N LEU A 749 -19.26 24.03 -53.12
CA LEU A 749 -19.50 23.96 -51.67
C LEU A 749 -20.99 23.73 -51.42
N TYR A 750 -21.33 22.81 -50.51
CA TYR A 750 -22.68 22.26 -50.39
C TYR A 750 -23.30 22.41 -48.99
N TYR A 751 -22.49 22.45 -47.93
CA TYR A 751 -22.95 22.28 -46.54
C TYR A 751 -23.26 23.59 -45.83
N GLU A 752 -24.18 23.61 -44.86
CA GLU A 752 -24.53 24.84 -44.13
C GLU A 752 -23.59 25.12 -42.96
N LYS A 753 -23.05 24.06 -42.34
CA LYS A 753 -21.99 24.08 -41.34
C LYS A 753 -21.06 22.89 -41.57
N MET A 754 -19.81 23.00 -41.12
CA MET A 754 -18.83 21.92 -41.23
C MET A 754 -17.81 21.97 -40.08
N LYS A 755 -17.44 20.82 -39.54
CA LYS A 755 -16.43 20.64 -38.48
C LYS A 755 -15.59 19.38 -38.76
N PRO A 756 -14.34 19.51 -39.22
CA PRO A 756 -13.38 18.41 -39.35
C PRO A 756 -13.12 17.69 -38.01
N ILE A 757 -12.91 16.37 -38.05
CA ILE A 757 -12.63 15.54 -36.87
C ILE A 757 -11.20 14.99 -36.90
N ASN A 758 -10.87 14.23 -37.94
CA ASN A 758 -9.55 13.63 -38.14
C ASN A 758 -9.15 13.71 -39.62
N ASN A 759 -8.22 12.87 -40.08
CA ASN A 759 -7.70 12.93 -41.45
C ASN A 759 -8.71 12.49 -42.53
N GLY A 760 -9.82 11.84 -42.16
CA GLY A 760 -10.82 11.32 -43.10
C GLY A 760 -12.28 11.69 -42.78
N LEU A 761 -12.60 12.17 -41.58
CA LEU A 761 -13.98 12.40 -41.15
C LEU A 761 -14.26 13.86 -40.81
N ALA A 762 -15.46 14.32 -41.17
CA ALA A 762 -15.97 15.63 -40.81
C ALA A 762 -17.47 15.59 -40.49
N PHE A 763 -17.90 16.33 -39.48
CA PHE A 763 -19.32 16.60 -39.31
C PHE A 763 -19.76 17.72 -40.24
N VAL A 764 -20.87 17.52 -40.94
CA VAL A 764 -21.51 18.51 -41.81
C VAL A 764 -22.95 18.72 -41.39
N TRP A 765 -23.46 19.94 -41.52
CA TRP A 765 -24.88 20.25 -41.30
C TRP A 765 -25.58 20.42 -42.64
N GLU A 766 -26.59 19.59 -42.86
CA GLU A 766 -27.42 19.55 -44.07
C GLU A 766 -28.79 18.98 -43.72
N ASP A 767 -29.86 19.51 -44.30
CA ASP A 767 -31.24 19.08 -44.04
C ASP A 767 -31.63 19.07 -42.55
N GLU A 768 -31.25 20.13 -41.82
CA GLU A 768 -31.50 20.30 -40.38
C GLU A 768 -30.89 19.23 -39.47
N LYS A 769 -29.86 18.50 -39.93
CA LYS A 769 -29.20 17.46 -39.16
C LYS A 769 -27.68 17.51 -39.29
N TRP A 770 -26.99 17.01 -38.25
CA TRP A 770 -25.58 16.69 -38.31
C TRP A 770 -25.38 15.34 -38.98
N LYS A 771 -24.55 15.32 -40.03
CA LYS A 771 -24.15 14.12 -40.75
C LYS A 771 -22.63 13.93 -40.58
N LEU A 772 -22.19 12.74 -40.20
CA LEU A 772 -20.78 12.38 -40.15
C LEU A 772 -20.34 11.94 -41.55
N LEU A 773 -19.65 12.81 -42.27
CA LEU A 773 -19.14 12.59 -43.63
C LEU A 773 -17.77 11.92 -43.58
N ASN A 774 -17.62 10.83 -44.31
CA ASN A 774 -16.33 10.31 -44.72
C ASN A 774 -15.87 11.01 -46.00
N VAL A 775 -14.77 11.75 -45.91
CA VAL A 775 -14.25 12.64 -46.96
C VAL A 775 -13.51 11.86 -48.05
N VAL A 776 -12.99 10.67 -47.71
CA VAL A 776 -12.22 9.83 -48.64
C VAL A 776 -13.15 9.20 -49.67
N ASP A 777 -14.21 8.52 -49.22
CA ASP A 777 -15.16 7.80 -50.07
C ASP A 777 -16.47 8.55 -50.33
N ASN A 778 -16.70 9.69 -49.66
CA ASN A 778 -17.89 10.54 -49.79
C ASN A 778 -19.19 9.87 -49.31
N THR A 779 -19.12 9.11 -48.21
CA THR A 779 -20.28 8.44 -47.57
C THR A 779 -20.71 9.12 -46.26
N ILE A 780 -21.97 8.91 -45.84
CA ILE A 780 -22.49 9.39 -44.54
C ILE A 780 -22.57 8.22 -43.56
N ASN A 781 -21.81 8.30 -42.47
CA ASN A 781 -21.69 7.23 -41.48
C ASN A 781 -22.69 7.34 -40.34
N LEU A 782 -23.13 8.56 -40.00
CA LEU A 782 -24.04 8.83 -38.88
C LEU A 782 -24.89 10.07 -39.18
N GLU A 783 -26.16 10.06 -38.76
CA GLU A 783 -27.06 11.21 -38.82
C GLU A 783 -27.75 11.43 -37.46
N CYS A 784 -27.58 12.64 -36.89
CA CYS A 784 -28.01 12.99 -35.54
C CYS A 784 -28.43 14.46 -35.40
N ASP A 785 -29.15 14.78 -34.32
CA ASP A 785 -29.60 16.13 -33.99
C ASP A 785 -28.48 16.94 -33.29
N SER A 786 -27.70 16.27 -32.45
CA SER A 786 -26.49 16.81 -31.81
C SER A 786 -25.50 15.70 -31.46
N TYR A 787 -24.24 16.05 -31.20
CA TYR A 787 -23.20 15.08 -30.86
C TYR A 787 -22.11 15.66 -29.96
N GLU A 788 -21.37 14.77 -29.32
CA GLU A 788 -20.15 15.00 -28.56
C GLU A 788 -19.13 13.91 -28.90
N LEU A 789 -17.86 14.28 -29.01
CA LEU A 789 -16.78 13.42 -29.50
C LEU A 789 -15.76 13.17 -28.38
N PHE A 790 -15.38 11.91 -28.21
CA PHE A 790 -14.40 11.45 -27.22
C PHE A 790 -13.28 10.67 -27.93
N ALA A 791 -12.05 11.20 -27.88
CA ALA A 791 -10.89 10.53 -28.47
C ALA A 791 -10.41 9.36 -27.58
N LEU A 792 -10.08 8.23 -28.19
CA LEU A 792 -9.47 7.06 -27.54
C LEU A 792 -7.98 6.94 -27.92
N SER A 793 -7.65 7.21 -29.19
CA SER A 793 -6.27 7.33 -29.70
C SER A 793 -6.25 8.28 -30.90
N ASN A 794 -5.11 8.41 -31.60
CA ASN A 794 -4.97 9.32 -32.75
C ASN A 794 -6.04 9.12 -33.83
N ASP A 795 -6.51 7.88 -34.02
CA ASP A 795 -7.50 7.52 -35.05
C ASP A 795 -8.76 6.83 -34.49
N GLN A 796 -8.75 6.42 -33.21
CA GLN A 796 -9.92 5.83 -32.57
C GLN A 796 -10.66 6.84 -31.71
N PHE A 797 -11.98 6.85 -31.82
CA PHE A 797 -12.85 7.70 -31.02
C PHE A 797 -14.22 7.04 -30.88
N TRP A 798 -14.98 7.53 -29.91
CA TRP A 798 -16.42 7.30 -29.87
C TRP A 798 -17.17 8.63 -29.80
N ILE A 799 -18.42 8.59 -30.22
CA ILE A 799 -19.32 9.73 -30.32
C ILE A 799 -20.55 9.40 -29.49
N ARG A 800 -20.87 10.28 -28.55
CA ARG A 800 -22.19 10.32 -27.93
C ARG A 800 -23.06 11.21 -28.79
N TYR A 801 -24.15 10.69 -29.35
CA TYR A 801 -25.04 11.47 -30.21
C TYR A 801 -26.47 11.46 -29.69
N VAL A 802 -27.25 12.46 -30.10
CA VAL A 802 -28.66 12.59 -29.76
C VAL A 802 -29.49 12.50 -31.02
N LYS A 803 -30.56 11.71 -30.98
CA LYS A 803 -31.59 11.64 -32.03
C LYS A 803 -32.95 11.54 -31.37
N LYS A 804 -33.87 12.46 -31.69
CA LYS A 804 -35.21 12.55 -31.08
C LYS A 804 -35.17 12.60 -29.54
N ASN A 805 -34.30 13.44 -28.97
CA ASN A 805 -34.06 13.60 -27.52
C ASN A 805 -33.58 12.34 -26.78
N LYS A 806 -33.04 11.36 -27.50
CA LYS A 806 -32.46 10.14 -26.93
C LYS A 806 -30.99 9.99 -27.33
N PHE A 807 -30.20 9.45 -26.42
CA PHE A 807 -28.76 9.29 -26.58
C PHE A 807 -28.41 7.93 -27.17
N GLY A 808 -27.54 7.94 -28.17
CA GLY A 808 -26.87 6.78 -28.76
C GLY A 808 -25.35 6.95 -28.75
N ALA A 809 -24.64 5.89 -29.14
CA ALA A 809 -23.18 5.88 -29.22
C ALA A 809 -22.70 5.29 -30.54
N TYR A 810 -21.72 5.95 -31.15
CA TYR A 810 -21.04 5.51 -32.38
C TYR A 810 -19.55 5.39 -32.10
N THR A 811 -18.87 4.37 -32.63
CA THR A 811 -17.41 4.24 -32.55
C THR A 811 -16.79 4.29 -33.95
N SER A 812 -15.57 4.81 -34.04
CA SER A 812 -14.80 4.81 -35.29
C SER A 812 -14.55 3.41 -35.85
N SER A 813 -14.54 2.39 -34.98
CA SER A 813 -14.20 1.01 -35.31
C SER A 813 -15.41 0.13 -35.66
N PHE A 814 -16.55 0.34 -35.00
CA PHE A 814 -17.74 -0.52 -35.15
C PHE A 814 -18.96 0.22 -35.71
N GLY A 815 -18.87 1.53 -35.92
CA GLY A 815 -19.99 2.33 -36.38
C GLY A 815 -21.00 2.60 -35.27
N ASP A 816 -22.29 2.54 -35.58
CA ASP A 816 -23.36 2.75 -34.59
C ASP A 816 -23.47 1.53 -33.65
N VAL A 817 -23.13 1.70 -32.37
CA VAL A 817 -23.03 0.61 -31.39
C VAL A 817 -24.14 0.65 -30.35
N ILE A 818 -24.69 1.83 -30.06
CA ILE A 818 -25.83 2.00 -29.16
C ILE A 818 -26.85 2.89 -29.87
N PHE A 819 -28.03 2.33 -30.14
CA PHE A 819 -29.12 3.08 -30.75
C PHE A 819 -29.67 4.13 -29.78
N PRO A 820 -30.26 5.23 -30.29
CA PRO A 820 -30.68 6.36 -29.48
C PRO A 820 -32.00 6.06 -28.75
N GLU A 821 -31.92 5.40 -27.60
CA GLU A 821 -33.06 5.06 -26.73
C GLU A 821 -32.88 5.50 -25.25
N PHE A 822 -31.65 5.83 -24.87
CA PHE A 822 -31.26 6.19 -23.50
C PHE A 822 -31.45 7.67 -23.18
N GLU A 823 -31.62 8.00 -21.91
CA GLU A 823 -31.67 9.38 -21.40
C GLU A 823 -30.28 9.98 -21.18
N SER A 824 -29.28 9.14 -20.91
CA SER A 824 -27.87 9.50 -20.94
C SER A 824 -27.01 8.28 -21.27
N ILE A 825 -25.83 8.54 -21.83
CA ILE A 825 -24.76 7.55 -22.00
C ILE A 825 -23.47 8.18 -21.46
N GLU A 826 -22.77 7.48 -20.58
CA GLU A 826 -21.51 7.94 -19.96
C GLU A 826 -20.43 6.86 -20.14
N ASN A 827 -19.16 7.27 -20.29
CA ASN A 827 -18.04 6.32 -20.28
C ASN A 827 -17.36 6.36 -18.92
N MET A 828 -17.32 5.22 -18.26
CA MET A 828 -16.76 5.07 -16.92
C MET A 828 -15.35 4.47 -16.96
N GLY A 829 -15.05 3.72 -18.02
CA GLY A 829 -13.71 3.19 -18.25
C GLY A 829 -12.76 4.27 -18.77
N ASN A 830 -11.51 3.87 -18.98
CA ASN A 830 -10.49 4.72 -19.58
C ASN A 830 -10.50 4.59 -21.12
N THR A 831 -9.53 5.21 -21.79
CA THR A 831 -9.42 5.16 -23.26
C THR A 831 -9.06 3.77 -23.80
N GLU A 832 -8.41 2.91 -23.00
CA GLU A 832 -7.95 1.58 -23.39
C GLU A 832 -9.01 0.49 -23.13
N SER A 833 -9.79 0.65 -22.06
CA SER A 833 -10.85 -0.26 -21.62
C SER A 833 -12.11 0.53 -21.21
N PRO A 834 -12.78 1.18 -22.16
CA PRO A 834 -13.99 1.96 -21.88
C PRO A 834 -15.18 1.05 -21.57
N LEU A 835 -16.06 1.55 -20.70
CA LEU A 835 -17.25 0.90 -20.19
C LEU A 835 -18.39 1.91 -20.27
N LEU A 836 -19.28 1.73 -21.23
CA LEU A 836 -20.38 2.66 -21.52
C LEU A 836 -21.58 2.31 -20.64
N ILE A 837 -22.11 3.29 -19.90
CA ILE A 837 -23.34 3.14 -19.12
C ILE A 837 -24.47 3.90 -19.80
N GLY A 838 -25.44 3.16 -20.32
CA GLY A 838 -26.73 3.69 -20.77
C GLY A 838 -27.71 3.76 -19.61
N LYS A 839 -28.31 4.94 -19.39
CA LYS A 839 -29.32 5.16 -18.35
C LYS A 839 -30.69 5.43 -18.94
N GLN A 840 -31.71 4.85 -18.33
CA GLN A 840 -33.12 5.16 -18.62
C GLN A 840 -33.93 5.26 -17.32
N TYR A 841 -34.87 6.21 -17.24
CA TYR A 841 -35.74 6.37 -16.08
C TYR A 841 -37.19 6.00 -16.40
N ILE A 842 -37.78 5.14 -15.58
CA ILE A 842 -39.21 4.79 -15.65
C ILE A 842 -39.96 5.67 -14.65
N HIS A 843 -40.50 6.79 -15.12
CA HIS A 843 -41.21 7.78 -14.28
C HIS A 843 -42.34 7.18 -13.43
N GLN A 844 -43.13 6.25 -13.99
CA GLN A 844 -44.26 5.65 -13.29
C GLN A 844 -43.84 4.78 -12.10
N ALA A 845 -42.68 4.13 -12.20
CA ALA A 845 -42.14 3.24 -11.18
C ALA A 845 -41.05 3.90 -10.31
N LYS A 846 -40.55 5.09 -10.70
CA LYS A 846 -39.41 5.78 -10.10
C LYS A 846 -38.15 4.90 -10.05
N LEU A 847 -37.88 4.19 -11.15
CA LEU A 847 -36.75 3.27 -11.30
C LEU A 847 -35.77 3.76 -12.36
N ASN A 848 -34.47 3.63 -12.09
CA ASN A 848 -33.38 3.82 -13.03
C ASN A 848 -32.98 2.45 -13.56
N ILE A 849 -32.99 2.26 -14.88
CA ILE A 849 -32.39 1.13 -15.57
C ILE A 849 -30.99 1.58 -15.99
N LEU A 850 -29.98 0.80 -15.61
CA LEU A 850 -28.59 1.00 -16.03
C LEU A 850 -28.15 -0.22 -16.82
N LEU A 851 -27.65 0.01 -18.03
CA LEU A 851 -27.01 -0.99 -18.87
C LEU A 851 -25.54 -0.64 -19.03
N TYR A 852 -24.66 -1.56 -18.68
CA TYR A 852 -23.22 -1.45 -18.82
C TYR A 852 -22.84 -2.21 -20.08
N MET A 853 -22.10 -1.57 -20.98
CA MET A 853 -21.80 -2.05 -22.31
C MET A 853 -20.32 -1.86 -22.65
N ASP A 854 -19.75 -2.80 -23.39
CA ASP A 854 -18.44 -2.64 -24.01
C ASP A 854 -18.48 -1.69 -25.23
N LEU A 855 -17.33 -1.45 -25.89
CA LEU A 855 -17.26 -0.61 -27.08
C LEU A 855 -18.02 -1.15 -28.29
N GLN A 856 -18.33 -2.45 -28.30
CA GLN A 856 -19.13 -3.08 -29.34
C GLN A 856 -20.62 -2.88 -29.08
N GLY A 857 -21.00 -2.31 -27.93
CA GLY A 857 -22.40 -2.15 -27.52
C GLY A 857 -23.00 -3.41 -26.92
N LYS A 858 -22.19 -4.44 -26.61
CA LYS A 858 -22.67 -5.66 -25.95
C LYS A 858 -22.91 -5.34 -24.48
N VAL A 859 -24.11 -5.64 -23.99
CA VAL A 859 -24.43 -5.53 -22.56
C VAL A 859 -23.62 -6.56 -21.78
N VAL A 860 -22.78 -6.07 -20.88
CA VAL A 860 -21.93 -6.85 -19.98
C VAL A 860 -22.52 -6.96 -18.58
N TYR A 861 -23.24 -5.94 -18.13
CA TYR A 861 -23.95 -5.94 -16.85
C TYR A 861 -25.21 -5.08 -16.92
N GLN A 862 -26.24 -5.39 -16.12
CA GLN A 862 -27.46 -4.61 -16.06
C GLN A 862 -28.07 -4.60 -14.66
N THR A 863 -28.70 -3.49 -14.27
CA THR A 863 -29.39 -3.38 -12.98
C THR A 863 -30.56 -2.39 -13.03
N ILE A 864 -31.51 -2.57 -12.10
CA ILE A 864 -32.70 -1.72 -11.94
C ILE A 864 -32.72 -1.20 -10.51
N LEU A 865 -32.65 0.12 -10.36
CA LEU A 865 -32.40 0.79 -9.08
C LEU A 865 -33.46 1.83 -8.76
N ASN A 866 -33.95 1.84 -7.52
CA ASN A 866 -34.66 3.02 -7.01
C ASN A 866 -33.69 4.19 -6.78
N GLU A 867 -34.22 5.38 -6.48
CA GLU A 867 -33.38 6.59 -6.29
C GLU A 867 -32.34 6.46 -5.18
N ASN A 868 -32.67 5.80 -4.06
CA ASN A 868 -31.73 5.62 -2.95
C ASN A 868 -30.59 4.67 -3.31
N GLN A 869 -30.88 3.61 -4.08
CA GLN A 869 -29.87 2.69 -4.57
C GLN A 869 -28.98 3.35 -5.62
N TYR A 870 -29.57 4.09 -6.57
CA TYR A 870 -28.82 4.79 -7.61
C TYR A 870 -27.83 5.82 -7.04
N ARG A 871 -28.20 6.54 -5.97
CA ARG A 871 -27.29 7.49 -5.29
C ARG A 871 -25.98 6.87 -4.81
N LYS A 872 -25.97 5.57 -4.51
CA LYS A 872 -24.76 4.87 -4.03
C LYS A 872 -23.65 4.76 -5.09
N ILE A 873 -24.04 4.74 -6.37
CA ILE A 873 -23.14 4.51 -7.51
C ILE A 873 -23.23 5.65 -8.54
N LYS A 874 -23.80 6.78 -8.15
CA LYS A 874 -23.98 7.92 -9.04
C LYS A 874 -22.65 8.66 -9.14
N CYS A 875 -22.29 9.06 -10.36
CA CYS A 875 -21.30 10.09 -10.59
C CYS A 875 -21.73 11.44 -10.01
N GLU A 876 -20.89 12.02 -9.16
CA GLU A 876 -21.09 13.35 -8.57
C GLU A 876 -20.41 14.47 -9.36
#